data_AF-A0A6L9IRT9-F1
#
_entry.id   AF-A0A6L9IRT9-F1
#
_cell.length_a   1.000
_cell.length_b   1.000
_cell.length_c   1.000
_cell.angle_alpha   90.00
_cell.angle_beta   90.00
_cell.angle_gamma   90.00
#
_symmetry.space_group_name_H-M   'P 1'
#
loop_
_entity.id
_entity.type
_entity.pdbx_description
1 polymer ?
#
loop_
_entity_poly.entity_id
_entity_poly.type
_entity_poly.pdbx_seq_one_letter_code
_entity_poly.pdbx_strand_id
1 'polypeptide(L)'
;MVGLLLLMGLPLAPTTPVTAQSTAVENFEDVALVRFVHVVPAVRELDVYLDDELLVRRLDVGQATQHIAIAPGQRRLRVTQSGVTTALWEQRITPPGGTAFTLIASTNDPLLFTSIPDEPSPLRLGETRIGAIHAVAGGPVVDVMLADGRPLVPGLSYGESFGTFDLQTLALDLAVVPTEGTLADAVIPLTPFAFTAGTSFSILIFGIQTDPQITLLPAATLPQDTDAGFIRLGHGIPGAPAVDIYLDGLLIAPALEFGSGATQYIPVPADTYNVEVRVAGQSGASLVSNTLEVTAGATVTAFVTGTLDTPALQMYPTDNRAGAGARFGLYNALPGSEAISAVQLDGTPLIDDLDFGAYTSVALPPTARSIDISANGTTTTIEVPALRYDSVLYDVAVFAGLSGAEIVVLAPAGTALLPAADAPMVEAPPAAIPESTDAPTTVAEVPTLAVEDPQPPAEVPTDAPADTAETTPEITPAEAEATEVVVAQAPTATPTVLPPTPEPVVPSPAPTIPQVVVAEPALPTARVLVNPGVNLHLRQFPRSDALSLGLVPSGAIITVNGREGATTLADGTLDEDFVDPAARLANDRDDLNAEDTWLNITYPTPDGGDVDAWVNALYLAVRDAAGNPQRLADLPLVPSDQPGQARNTSIQPPSAVDDVITVTIIGLDPGVNLNIRRTPTTDGEALTRVPNGTTMEVVGANADRDWVFVRFTPTDGGVVRGWVSVQFVDLQLNNLPTDFEALDAQALLTTVAEDERGGSGAGAQVPVVPTVDPLEDAIVAEVSINPDANLHLRRDPSASSESLALIPSGTRLIVSERIPSGAWVQVTFENQPGWVAAQFIRLTLNGVAFDVDDVPVSEDFTTILEPIEPLEPIEPLAGQPTLPPLRATAPGAPLEAGTIPTLALPPAGP
;
A
#
# COMPACT_ATOMS: atom_id res chain seq x y z
N MET A 1 -28.83 -50.50 69.75
CA MET A 1 -29.85 -51.04 68.82
C MET A 1 -30.21 -49.92 67.88
N VAL A 2 -30.02 -49.96 66.57
CA VAL A 2 -29.50 -50.96 65.59
C VAL A 2 -28.72 -50.09 64.56
N GLY A 3 -27.65 -50.48 63.86
CA GLY A 3 -27.11 -51.80 63.51
C GLY A 3 -26.93 -51.86 61.99
N LEU A 4 -25.75 -51.45 61.53
CA LEU A 4 -25.00 -51.88 60.34
C LEU A 4 -25.77 -52.51 59.14
N LEU A 5 -25.61 -51.92 57.95
CA LEU A 5 -25.14 -52.69 56.78
C LEU A 5 -24.29 -51.82 55.84
N LEU A 6 -23.51 -52.47 54.98
CA LEU A 6 -22.29 -51.99 54.34
C LEU A 6 -22.41 -52.13 52.81
N LEU A 7 -21.84 -51.18 52.04
CA LEU A 7 -21.37 -51.46 50.68
C LEU A 7 -20.05 -50.70 50.44
N MET A 8 -19.08 -51.36 49.80
CA MET A 8 -17.71 -50.86 49.68
C MET A 8 -17.45 -50.11 48.36
N GLY A 9 -16.83 -48.94 48.49
CA GLY A 9 -15.59 -48.56 47.79
C GLY A 9 -15.47 -48.65 46.27
N LEU A 10 -15.55 -47.48 45.63
CA LEU A 10 -14.66 -47.09 44.51
C LEU A 10 -14.12 -45.67 44.83
N PRO A 11 -12.82 -45.39 44.68
CA PRO A 11 -12.30 -44.05 44.91
C PRO A 11 -12.62 -43.15 43.71
N LEU A 12 -13.32 -42.04 43.93
CA LEU A 12 -13.28 -40.94 42.97
C LEU A 12 -11.92 -40.26 43.10
N ALA A 13 -11.15 -40.26 42.01
CA ALA A 13 -9.95 -39.45 41.89
C ALA A 13 -10.33 -37.95 41.94
N PRO A 14 -9.46 -37.06 42.47
CA PRO A 14 -9.65 -35.63 42.29
C PRO A 14 -9.63 -35.32 40.80
N THR A 15 -10.68 -34.68 40.29
CA THR A 15 -10.68 -34.08 38.96
C THR A 15 -9.69 -32.94 38.95
N THR A 16 -8.47 -33.20 38.47
CA THR A 16 -7.54 -32.15 38.08
C THR A 16 -8.23 -31.26 37.04
N PRO A 17 -8.25 -29.93 37.20
CA PRO A 17 -8.60 -29.07 36.08
C PRO A 17 -7.63 -29.37 34.95
N VAL A 18 -8.15 -29.63 33.74
CA VAL A 18 -7.32 -29.71 32.55
C VAL A 18 -6.86 -28.28 32.29
N THR A 19 -5.64 -27.97 32.70
CA THR A 19 -4.96 -26.74 32.28
C THR A 19 -4.85 -26.78 30.77
N ALA A 20 -5.32 -25.75 30.07
CA ALA A 20 -5.15 -25.64 28.63
C ALA A 20 -3.65 -25.78 28.30
N GLN A 21 -3.29 -26.81 27.54
CA GLN A 21 -1.92 -27.04 27.11
C GLN A 21 -1.63 -26.12 25.92
N SER A 22 -1.28 -24.87 26.20
CA SER A 22 -0.51 -24.06 25.25
C SER A 22 0.92 -24.61 25.26
N THR A 23 1.18 -25.58 24.38
CA THR A 23 2.53 -26.00 24.03
C THR A 23 3.20 -24.88 23.23
N ALA A 24 4.47 -24.57 23.54
CA ALA A 24 5.26 -23.72 22.67
C ALA A 24 5.22 -24.30 21.25
N VAL A 25 4.92 -23.45 20.27
CA VAL A 25 4.76 -23.86 18.88
C VAL A 25 6.14 -24.10 18.30
N GLU A 26 6.51 -25.36 18.07
CA GLU A 26 7.81 -25.69 17.48
C GLU A 26 7.84 -25.40 15.96
N ASN A 27 6.71 -25.52 15.26
CA ASN A 27 6.59 -25.21 13.82
C ASN A 27 5.28 -24.47 13.49
N PHE A 28 5.35 -23.48 12.59
CA PHE A 28 4.19 -22.75 12.08
C PHE A 28 3.16 -23.67 11.37
N GLU A 29 3.60 -24.75 10.71
CA GLU A 29 2.73 -25.73 10.03
C GLU A 29 1.73 -26.42 10.97
N ASP A 30 2.05 -26.55 12.26
CA ASP A 30 1.22 -27.24 13.26
C ASP A 30 0.11 -26.35 13.86
N VAL A 31 0.09 -25.05 13.53
CA VAL A 31 -0.89 -24.07 14.03
C VAL A 31 -1.49 -23.24 12.91
N ALA A 32 -2.58 -22.54 13.21
CA ALA A 32 -3.01 -21.39 12.45
C ALA A 32 -2.82 -20.11 13.26
N LEU A 33 -2.51 -19.01 12.59
CA LEU A 33 -2.45 -17.69 13.19
C LEU A 33 -3.74 -16.92 12.91
N VAL A 34 -4.35 -16.35 13.94
CA VAL A 34 -5.52 -15.48 13.80
C VAL A 34 -5.31 -14.13 14.49
N ARG A 35 -5.63 -13.06 13.78
CA ARG A 35 -5.63 -11.67 14.26
C ARG A 35 -7.07 -11.16 14.26
N PHE A 36 -7.59 -10.68 15.39
CA PHE A 36 -8.95 -10.16 15.48
C PHE A 36 -8.95 -8.63 15.39
N VAL A 37 -9.85 -8.07 14.59
CA VAL A 37 -10.01 -6.63 14.38
C VAL A 37 -11.46 -6.24 14.59
N HIS A 38 -11.72 -5.26 15.46
CA HIS A 38 -13.05 -4.72 15.67
C HIS A 38 -13.12 -3.29 15.15
N VAL A 39 -13.91 -3.08 14.10
CA VAL A 39 -14.18 -1.75 13.53
C VAL A 39 -15.67 -1.53 13.24
N VAL A 40 -16.58 -2.33 13.81
CA VAL A 40 -18.03 -2.14 13.63
C VAL A 40 -18.47 -0.83 14.29
N PRO A 41 -19.01 0.15 13.54
CA PRO A 41 -19.43 1.42 14.11
C PRO A 41 -20.48 1.27 15.22
N ALA A 42 -20.33 2.06 16.30
CA ALA A 42 -21.23 2.12 17.45
C ALA A 42 -21.45 0.81 18.25
N VAL A 43 -20.73 -0.28 17.94
CA VAL A 43 -20.69 -1.49 18.77
C VAL A 43 -19.55 -1.34 19.78
N ARG A 44 -19.87 -1.43 21.08
CA ARG A 44 -18.87 -1.32 22.16
C ARG A 44 -17.87 -2.49 22.12
N GLU A 45 -16.79 -2.35 22.88
CA GLU A 45 -15.82 -3.41 23.20
C GLU A 45 -16.38 -4.83 23.17
N LEU A 46 -15.64 -5.75 22.55
CA LEU A 46 -16.00 -7.15 22.38
C LEU A 46 -15.14 -8.08 23.26
N ASP A 47 -15.75 -9.15 23.75
CA ASP A 47 -15.04 -10.32 24.28
C ASP A 47 -15.22 -11.47 23.28
N VAL A 48 -14.10 -12.04 22.79
CA VAL A 48 -14.07 -13.12 21.79
C VAL A 48 -13.71 -14.44 22.48
N TYR A 49 -14.59 -15.43 22.34
CA TYR A 49 -14.40 -16.78 22.86
C TYR A 49 -14.13 -17.76 21.71
N LEU A 50 -13.15 -18.64 21.89
CA LEU A 50 -12.83 -19.75 20.99
C LEU A 50 -13.16 -21.06 21.71
N ASP A 51 -14.07 -21.86 21.14
CA ASP A 51 -14.59 -23.10 21.74
C ASP A 51 -15.04 -22.93 23.21
N ASP A 52 -15.71 -21.81 23.46
CA ASP A 52 -16.21 -21.34 24.76
C ASP A 52 -15.15 -20.90 25.80
N GLU A 53 -13.85 -20.99 25.50
CA GLU A 53 -12.78 -20.36 26.28
C GLU A 53 -12.56 -18.89 25.85
N LEU A 54 -12.31 -17.99 26.80
CA LEU A 54 -12.08 -16.57 26.50
C LEU A 54 -10.69 -16.38 25.89
N LEU A 55 -10.62 -15.99 24.62
CA LEU A 55 -9.37 -15.81 23.87
C LEU A 55 -8.91 -14.34 23.85
N VAL A 56 -9.83 -13.42 23.57
CA VAL A 56 -9.55 -11.98 23.50
C VAL A 56 -10.56 -11.25 24.37
N ARG A 57 -10.07 -10.36 25.25
CA ARG A 57 -10.91 -9.59 26.16
C ARG A 57 -10.84 -8.09 25.84
N ARG A 58 -11.97 -7.38 25.88
CA ARG A 58 -12.07 -5.91 25.66
C ARG A 58 -11.39 -5.42 24.36
N LEU A 59 -11.68 -6.07 23.24
CA LEU A 59 -11.29 -5.57 21.92
C LEU A 59 -12.18 -4.38 21.54
N ASP A 60 -11.64 -3.16 21.60
CA ASP A 60 -12.39 -1.92 21.33
C ASP A 60 -12.44 -1.55 19.84
N VAL A 61 -13.31 -0.60 19.47
CA VAL A 61 -13.42 -0.11 18.09
C VAL A 61 -12.11 0.53 17.64
N GLY A 62 -11.62 0.15 16.46
CA GLY A 62 -10.33 0.60 15.92
C GLY A 62 -9.15 -0.23 16.42
N GLN A 63 -9.35 -1.24 17.27
CA GLN A 63 -8.28 -2.09 17.77
C GLN A 63 -8.14 -3.40 16.99
N ALA A 64 -6.90 -3.89 16.97
CA ALA A 64 -6.51 -5.20 16.47
C ALA A 64 -5.67 -5.94 17.51
N THR A 65 -5.74 -7.28 17.51
CA THR A 65 -4.73 -8.11 18.17
C THR A 65 -3.49 -8.24 17.28
N GLN A 66 -2.39 -8.70 17.87
CA GLN A 66 -1.35 -9.42 17.13
C GLN A 66 -1.89 -10.79 16.69
N HIS A 67 -1.14 -11.50 15.85
CA HIS A 67 -1.46 -12.88 15.50
C HIS A 67 -1.37 -13.81 16.71
N ILE A 68 -2.45 -14.54 16.96
CA ILE A 68 -2.60 -15.52 18.04
C ILE A 68 -2.52 -16.92 17.43
N ALA A 69 -1.63 -17.77 17.94
CA ALA A 69 -1.56 -19.17 17.52
C ALA A 69 -2.75 -19.96 18.10
N ILE A 70 -3.45 -20.68 17.22
CA ILE A 70 -4.57 -21.56 17.57
C ILE A 70 -4.40 -22.91 16.85
N ALA A 71 -4.85 -24.00 17.48
CA ALA A 71 -4.87 -25.30 16.81
C ALA A 71 -5.77 -25.27 15.54
N PRO A 72 -5.34 -25.90 14.44
CA PRO A 72 -6.04 -25.85 13.15
C PRO A 72 -7.31 -26.71 13.12
N GLY A 73 -8.10 -26.57 12.05
CA GLY A 73 -9.36 -27.27 11.86
C GLY A 73 -10.59 -26.49 12.35
N GLN A 74 -11.75 -27.13 12.45
CA GLN A 74 -13.00 -26.42 12.73
C GLN A 74 -13.08 -25.94 14.18
N ARG A 75 -13.17 -24.62 14.38
CA ARG A 75 -13.32 -23.96 15.69
C ARG A 75 -14.63 -23.15 15.73
N ARG A 76 -15.22 -22.99 16.91
CA ARG A 76 -16.39 -22.12 17.16
C ARG A 76 -15.93 -20.81 17.77
N LEU A 77 -16.22 -19.70 17.09
CA LEU A 77 -16.16 -18.37 17.68
C LEU A 77 -17.52 -18.01 18.28
N ARG A 78 -17.52 -17.55 19.53
CA ARG A 78 -18.67 -16.91 20.17
C ARG A 78 -18.22 -15.53 20.62
N VAL A 79 -18.92 -14.49 20.20
CA VAL A 79 -18.53 -13.11 20.51
C VAL A 79 -19.62 -12.45 21.34
N THR A 80 -19.24 -11.83 22.45
CA THR A 80 -20.15 -11.08 23.32
C THR A 80 -19.73 -9.63 23.39
N GLN A 81 -20.63 -8.76 23.84
CA GLN A 81 -20.22 -7.44 24.31
C GLN A 81 -19.40 -7.63 25.61
N SER A 82 -18.33 -6.87 25.76
CA SER A 82 -17.45 -6.84 26.95
C SER A 82 -18.26 -6.82 28.25
N GLY A 83 -18.00 -7.81 29.11
CA GLY A 83 -18.68 -7.97 30.40
C GLY A 83 -20.14 -8.47 30.35
N VAL A 84 -20.66 -8.79 29.16
CA VAL A 84 -21.98 -9.41 28.95
C VAL A 84 -21.79 -10.87 28.55
N THR A 85 -22.64 -11.77 29.06
CA THR A 85 -22.54 -13.23 28.79
C THR A 85 -23.29 -13.68 27.53
N THR A 86 -24.30 -12.93 27.09
CA THR A 86 -25.08 -13.21 25.88
C THR A 86 -24.21 -12.99 24.63
N ALA A 87 -24.22 -13.97 23.71
CA ALA A 87 -23.60 -13.81 22.41
C ALA A 87 -24.30 -12.71 21.59
N LEU A 88 -23.50 -11.82 21.01
CA LEU A 88 -23.93 -10.93 19.92
C LEU A 88 -24.05 -11.73 18.63
N TRP A 89 -23.06 -12.60 18.36
CA TRP A 89 -23.10 -13.60 17.29
C TRP A 89 -22.24 -14.81 17.63
N GLU A 90 -22.40 -15.86 16.81
CA GLU A 90 -21.52 -17.01 16.77
C GLU A 90 -21.19 -17.34 15.32
N GLN A 91 -19.98 -17.80 15.05
CA GLN A 91 -19.57 -18.29 13.72
C GLN A 91 -18.63 -19.48 13.86
N ARG A 92 -18.48 -20.25 12.78
CA ARG A 92 -17.43 -21.26 12.68
C ARG A 92 -16.32 -20.74 11.78
N ILE A 93 -15.09 -21.02 12.17
CA ILE A 93 -13.91 -20.86 11.31
C ILE A 93 -13.27 -22.24 11.13
N THR A 94 -12.59 -22.47 10.01
CA THR A 94 -11.84 -23.72 9.78
C THR A 94 -10.44 -23.38 9.27
N PRO A 95 -9.62 -22.68 10.08
CA PRO A 95 -8.29 -22.26 9.67
C PRO A 95 -7.37 -23.49 9.45
N PRO A 96 -6.69 -23.61 8.29
CA PRO A 96 -5.68 -24.64 8.05
C PRO A 96 -4.41 -24.44 8.89
N GLY A 97 -3.65 -25.51 9.12
CA GLY A 97 -2.29 -25.39 9.65
C GLY A 97 -1.37 -24.68 8.64
N GLY A 98 -0.34 -23.97 9.13
CA GLY A 98 0.59 -23.22 8.27
C GLY A 98 -0.05 -22.02 7.56
N THR A 99 -1.08 -21.40 8.14
CA THR A 99 -1.75 -20.22 7.55
C THR A 99 -2.01 -19.12 8.58
N ALA A 100 -2.11 -17.88 8.09
CA ALA A 100 -2.42 -16.71 8.90
C ALA A 100 -3.66 -15.98 8.35
N PHE A 101 -4.50 -15.46 9.23
CA PHE A 101 -5.71 -14.72 8.86
C PHE A 101 -5.96 -13.52 9.77
N THR A 102 -6.49 -12.46 9.16
CA THR A 102 -7.09 -11.32 9.84
C THR A 102 -8.61 -11.45 9.77
N LEU A 103 -9.23 -11.54 10.94
CA LEU A 103 -10.66 -11.67 11.18
C LEU A 103 -11.24 -10.29 11.53
N ILE A 104 -11.94 -9.65 10.60
CA ILE A 104 -12.43 -8.26 10.73
C ILE A 104 -13.95 -8.20 10.89
N ALA A 105 -14.40 -7.63 12.00
CA ALA A 105 -15.79 -7.23 12.17
C ALA A 105 -15.94 -5.76 11.78
N SER A 106 -16.64 -5.47 10.67
CA SER A 106 -16.77 -4.12 10.09
C SER A 106 -18.20 -3.63 9.90
N THR A 107 -19.19 -4.53 9.93
CA THR A 107 -20.61 -4.21 9.77
C THR A 107 -21.44 -4.85 10.88
N ASN A 108 -22.65 -4.31 11.10
CA ASN A 108 -23.67 -4.90 11.97
C ASN A 108 -24.75 -5.66 11.19
N ASP A 109 -24.67 -5.69 9.86
CA ASP A 109 -25.57 -6.43 8.98
C ASP A 109 -24.77 -7.24 7.95
N PRO A 110 -24.50 -8.53 8.21
CA PRO A 110 -24.58 -9.21 9.51
C PRO A 110 -23.36 -8.91 10.42
N LEU A 111 -23.53 -8.92 11.76
CA LEU A 111 -22.38 -9.01 12.68
C LEU A 111 -21.65 -10.35 12.49
N LEU A 112 -20.49 -10.32 11.84
CA LEU A 112 -19.54 -11.42 11.76
C LEU A 112 -18.11 -10.89 11.57
N PHE A 113 -17.12 -11.75 11.82
CA PHE A 113 -15.76 -11.56 11.34
C PHE A 113 -15.64 -12.09 9.91
N THR A 114 -15.32 -11.21 8.96
CA THR A 114 -14.82 -11.57 7.62
C THR A 114 -13.37 -12.05 7.74
N SER A 115 -13.03 -13.16 7.09
CA SER A 115 -11.67 -13.72 7.14
C SER A 115 -10.88 -13.30 5.90
N ILE A 116 -9.77 -12.62 6.12
CA ILE A 116 -8.82 -12.16 5.09
C ILE A 116 -7.51 -12.90 5.31
N PRO A 117 -6.96 -13.62 4.31
CA PRO A 117 -5.64 -14.25 4.43
C PRO A 117 -4.54 -13.21 4.64
N ASP A 118 -3.62 -13.48 5.56
CA ASP A 118 -2.35 -12.76 5.69
C ASP A 118 -1.23 -13.59 5.05
N GLU A 119 -0.18 -12.91 4.58
CA GLU A 119 0.98 -13.55 3.93
C GLU A 119 2.24 -13.39 4.80
N PRO A 120 2.52 -14.34 5.72
CA PRO A 120 3.64 -14.29 6.65
C PRO A 120 4.95 -14.80 6.03
N SER A 121 4.99 -15.14 4.73
CA SER A 121 6.21 -15.64 4.10
C SER A 121 7.40 -14.69 4.25
N PRO A 122 8.64 -15.22 4.23
CA PRO A 122 9.83 -14.42 4.43
C PRO A 122 10.01 -13.26 3.46
N LEU A 123 10.57 -12.17 3.97
CA LEU A 123 11.03 -11.00 3.21
C LEU A 123 12.56 -10.94 3.20
N ARG A 124 13.20 -10.30 2.22
CA ARG A 124 14.65 -10.08 2.33
C ARG A 124 14.91 -9.03 3.39
N LEU A 125 16.13 -9.01 3.95
CA LEU A 125 16.55 -7.93 4.83
C LEU A 125 16.42 -6.59 4.07
N GLY A 126 15.85 -5.58 4.72
CA GLY A 126 15.54 -4.28 4.10
C GLY A 126 14.28 -4.25 3.22
N GLU A 127 13.57 -5.36 3.01
CA GLU A 127 12.24 -5.37 2.37
C GLU A 127 11.10 -5.33 3.41
N THR A 128 9.98 -4.75 3.00
CA THR A 128 8.73 -4.60 3.77
C THR A 128 7.56 -4.99 2.86
N ARG A 129 6.50 -5.59 3.41
CA ARG A 129 5.32 -6.03 2.63
C ARG A 129 4.13 -5.13 2.92
N ILE A 130 3.43 -4.71 1.88
CA ILE A 130 2.23 -3.86 1.99
C ILE A 130 1.06 -4.57 1.31
N GLY A 131 -0.09 -4.59 2.00
CA GLY A 131 -1.41 -4.85 1.44
C GLY A 131 -2.42 -3.84 2.00
N ALA A 132 -3.68 -3.87 1.56
CA ALA A 132 -4.70 -2.95 2.05
C ALA A 132 -6.09 -3.60 2.15
N ILE A 133 -6.92 -3.07 3.04
CA ILE A 133 -8.25 -3.61 3.36
C ILE A 133 -9.22 -2.43 3.60
N HIS A 134 -10.36 -2.44 2.91
CA HIS A 134 -11.40 -1.42 3.11
C HIS A 134 -12.60 -1.95 3.90
N ALA A 135 -12.74 -1.45 5.11
CA ALA A 135 -13.71 -1.85 6.12
C ALA A 135 -14.79 -0.78 6.39
N VAL A 136 -14.89 0.29 5.59
CA VAL A 136 -15.97 1.28 5.73
C VAL A 136 -17.25 0.78 5.05
N ALA A 137 -18.18 0.23 5.84
CA ALA A 137 -19.42 -0.33 5.32
C ALA A 137 -20.25 0.69 4.51
N GLY A 138 -20.51 0.33 3.24
CA GLY A 138 -21.24 1.18 2.29
C GLY A 138 -20.47 2.40 1.76
N GLY A 139 -19.18 2.54 2.07
CA GLY A 139 -18.34 3.59 1.53
C GLY A 139 -18.11 3.48 0.01
N PRO A 140 -17.59 4.54 -0.63
CA PRO A 140 -17.18 4.48 -2.03
C PRO A 140 -16.00 3.53 -2.22
N VAL A 141 -15.75 3.15 -3.47
CA VAL A 141 -14.47 2.57 -3.88
C VAL A 141 -13.40 3.65 -3.73
N VAL A 142 -12.25 3.28 -3.16
CA VAL A 142 -11.17 4.23 -2.83
C VAL A 142 -9.82 3.78 -3.34
N ASP A 143 -8.98 4.77 -3.65
CA ASP A 143 -7.57 4.61 -3.92
C ASP A 143 -6.77 5.05 -2.67
N VAL A 144 -5.80 4.25 -2.25
CA VAL A 144 -4.74 4.73 -1.34
C VAL A 144 -3.68 5.41 -2.19
N MET A 145 -3.51 6.72 -2.01
CA MET A 145 -2.74 7.59 -2.90
C MET A 145 -1.50 8.15 -2.20
N LEU A 146 -0.39 8.20 -2.92
CA LEU A 146 0.86 8.81 -2.48
C LEU A 146 0.77 10.35 -2.52
N ALA A 147 1.65 11.03 -1.79
CA ALA A 147 1.77 12.50 -1.82
C ALA A 147 2.03 13.13 -3.20
N ASP A 148 2.50 12.36 -4.19
CA ASP A 148 2.68 12.81 -5.58
C ASP A 148 1.43 12.63 -6.46
N GLY A 149 0.33 12.11 -5.91
CA GLY A 149 -0.94 11.89 -6.60
C GLY A 149 -1.05 10.55 -7.33
N ARG A 150 -0.06 9.66 -7.25
CA ARG A 150 -0.15 8.30 -7.82
C ARG A 150 -0.85 7.35 -6.85
N PRO A 151 -1.75 6.46 -7.31
CA PRO A 151 -2.31 5.41 -6.46
C PRO A 151 -1.23 4.37 -6.13
N LEU A 152 -1.05 4.09 -4.84
CA LEU A 152 -0.30 2.94 -4.33
C LEU A 152 -1.18 1.68 -4.35
N VAL A 153 -2.47 1.84 -3.99
CA VAL A 153 -3.50 0.80 -4.08
C VAL A 153 -4.71 1.41 -4.77
N PRO A 154 -4.98 1.08 -6.04
CA PRO A 154 -6.16 1.57 -6.76
C PRO A 154 -7.40 0.67 -6.53
N GLY A 155 -8.59 1.27 -6.58
CA GLY A 155 -9.85 0.56 -6.82
C GLY A 155 -10.32 -0.35 -5.68
N LEU A 156 -10.01 -0.04 -4.42
CA LEU A 156 -10.33 -0.91 -3.29
C LEU A 156 -11.79 -0.73 -2.83
N SER A 157 -12.63 -1.77 -3.00
CA SER A 157 -14.04 -1.75 -2.58
C SER A 157 -14.21 -2.22 -1.14
N TYR A 158 -15.34 -1.85 -0.50
CA TYR A 158 -15.68 -2.35 0.84
C TYR A 158 -15.73 -3.88 0.89
N GLY A 159 -15.07 -4.46 1.89
CA GLY A 159 -14.99 -5.90 2.13
C GLY A 159 -13.89 -6.60 1.32
N GLU A 160 -13.25 -5.90 0.39
CA GLU A 160 -12.13 -6.42 -0.39
C GLU A 160 -10.79 -6.15 0.32
N SER A 161 -9.80 -7.00 0.01
CA SER A 161 -8.40 -6.80 0.32
C SER A 161 -7.61 -6.67 -0.98
N PHE A 162 -6.81 -5.62 -1.10
CA PHE A 162 -5.75 -5.58 -2.10
C PHE A 162 -4.69 -6.62 -1.73
N GLY A 163 -4.21 -7.37 -2.72
CA GLY A 163 -3.13 -8.34 -2.54
C GLY A 163 -1.85 -7.68 -2.01
N THR A 164 -0.92 -8.50 -1.52
CA THR A 164 0.34 -7.97 -0.97
C THR A 164 1.41 -7.81 -2.04
N PHE A 165 2.25 -6.79 -1.88
CA PHE A 165 3.44 -6.56 -2.69
C PHE A 165 4.60 -6.09 -1.80
N ASP A 166 5.82 -6.36 -2.25
CA ASP A 166 7.03 -6.13 -1.46
C ASP A 166 7.77 -4.89 -1.99
N LEU A 167 8.15 -4.00 -1.07
CA LEU A 167 8.92 -2.79 -1.32
C LEU A 167 10.21 -2.81 -0.50
N GLN A 168 11.16 -1.93 -0.87
CA GLN A 168 12.23 -1.55 0.06
C GLN A 168 11.67 -0.76 1.23
N THR A 169 12.22 -0.97 2.42
CA THR A 169 11.87 -0.28 3.68
C THR A 169 11.91 1.24 3.49
N LEU A 170 10.81 1.93 3.85
CA LEU A 170 10.62 3.35 3.58
C LEU A 170 9.55 3.99 4.49
N ALA A 171 9.49 5.31 4.50
CA ALA A 171 8.34 6.06 5.01
C ALA A 171 7.55 6.68 3.84
N LEU A 172 6.22 6.69 3.94
CA LEU A 172 5.30 7.25 2.94
C LEU A 172 4.21 8.08 3.61
N ASP A 173 3.86 9.20 2.97
CA ASP A 173 2.62 9.92 3.25
C ASP A 173 1.51 9.33 2.37
N LEU A 174 0.47 8.79 3.01
CA LEU A 174 -0.68 8.14 2.35
C LEU A 174 -1.96 8.92 2.59
N ALA A 175 -2.72 9.17 1.53
CA ALA A 175 -4.09 9.66 1.57
C ALA A 175 -5.06 8.55 1.13
N VAL A 176 -6.34 8.68 1.49
CA VAL A 176 -7.42 7.86 0.91
C VAL A 176 -8.34 8.78 0.12
N VAL A 177 -8.52 8.48 -1.16
CA VAL A 177 -9.24 9.30 -2.13
C VAL A 177 -10.32 8.43 -2.78
N PRO A 178 -11.55 8.91 -3.03
CA PRO A 178 -12.50 8.18 -3.88
C PRO A 178 -11.88 7.92 -5.26
N THR A 179 -12.04 6.71 -5.81
CA THR A 179 -11.45 6.35 -7.11
C THR A 179 -11.88 7.33 -8.22
N GLU A 180 -10.96 7.63 -9.15
CA GLU A 180 -11.04 8.73 -10.14
C GLU A 180 -10.90 10.16 -9.57
N GLY A 181 -10.81 10.32 -8.24
CA GLY A 181 -10.56 11.60 -7.57
C GLY A 181 -9.08 12.00 -7.49
N THR A 182 -8.82 13.17 -6.89
CA THR A 182 -7.47 13.72 -6.66
C THR A 182 -7.16 13.86 -5.17
N LEU A 183 -5.92 14.18 -4.80
CA LEU A 183 -5.56 14.52 -3.41
C LEU A 183 -6.38 15.68 -2.81
N ALA A 184 -7.03 16.53 -3.63
CA ALA A 184 -7.95 17.56 -3.15
C ALA A 184 -9.32 17.00 -2.71
N ASP A 185 -9.67 15.81 -3.18
CA ASP A 185 -10.90 15.07 -2.90
C ASP A 185 -10.71 14.01 -1.79
N ALA A 186 -9.55 14.01 -1.14
CA ALA A 186 -9.15 13.04 -0.13
C ALA A 186 -10.15 13.00 1.05
N VAL A 187 -10.74 11.83 1.27
CA VAL A 187 -11.60 11.56 2.44
C VAL A 187 -10.78 11.27 3.70
N ILE A 188 -9.52 10.86 3.52
CA ILE A 188 -8.49 10.85 4.56
C ILE A 188 -7.28 11.60 4.01
N PRO A 189 -6.82 12.69 4.65
CA PRO A 189 -5.69 13.48 4.18
C PRO A 189 -4.36 12.71 4.28
N LEU A 190 -3.33 13.22 3.61
CA LEU A 190 -1.97 12.68 3.68
C LEU A 190 -1.52 12.50 5.13
N THR A 191 -1.27 11.24 5.50
CA THR A 191 -0.90 10.78 6.83
C THR A 191 0.43 10.03 6.73
N PRO A 192 1.45 10.36 7.54
CA PRO A 192 2.76 9.72 7.47
C PRO A 192 2.74 8.31 8.07
N PHE A 193 3.41 7.38 7.40
CA PHE A 193 3.53 5.99 7.80
C PHE A 193 4.95 5.46 7.59
N ALA A 194 5.48 4.76 8.59
CA ALA A 194 6.79 4.10 8.55
C ALA A 194 6.63 2.60 8.32
N PHE A 195 7.20 2.08 7.23
CA PHE A 195 7.15 0.66 6.87
C PHE A 195 8.52 0.01 7.16
N THR A 196 8.62 -0.66 8.31
CA THR A 196 9.83 -1.33 8.80
C THR A 196 10.15 -2.62 8.03
N ALA A 197 11.44 -2.98 7.98
CA ALA A 197 11.90 -4.21 7.35
C ALA A 197 11.32 -5.48 8.02
N GLY A 198 11.26 -6.60 7.29
CA GLY A 198 10.84 -7.91 7.82
C GLY A 198 9.43 -7.91 8.45
N THR A 199 8.61 -6.94 8.07
CA THR A 199 7.27 -6.70 8.61
C THR A 199 6.28 -6.63 7.45
N SER A 200 5.14 -7.30 7.61
CA SER A 200 3.99 -7.22 6.71
C SER A 200 2.96 -6.27 7.29
N PHE A 201 2.53 -5.29 6.50
CA PHE A 201 1.61 -4.23 6.90
C PHE A 201 0.32 -4.30 6.07
N SER A 202 -0.80 -4.56 6.74
CA SER A 202 -2.12 -4.35 6.14
C SER A 202 -2.60 -2.93 6.45
N ILE A 203 -2.73 -2.08 5.44
CA ILE A 203 -3.37 -0.76 5.55
C ILE A 203 -4.87 -0.99 5.76
N LEU A 204 -5.40 -0.61 6.92
CA LEU A 204 -6.82 -0.74 7.23
C LEU A 204 -7.52 0.62 7.13
N ILE A 205 -8.48 0.72 6.22
CA ILE A 205 -9.38 1.88 6.08
C ILE A 205 -10.70 1.51 6.76
N PHE A 206 -11.12 2.23 7.80
CA PHE A 206 -12.25 1.84 8.64
C PHE A 206 -13.06 3.05 9.14
N GLY A 207 -14.09 2.82 9.95
CA GLY A 207 -14.97 3.88 10.48
C GLY A 207 -16.26 4.02 9.68
N ILE A 208 -16.74 5.25 9.49
CA ILE A 208 -17.99 5.54 8.76
C ILE A 208 -17.71 6.46 7.57
N GLN A 209 -18.61 6.48 6.57
CA GLN A 209 -18.39 7.23 5.33
C GLN A 209 -18.09 8.73 5.51
N THR A 210 -18.64 9.34 6.58
CA THR A 210 -18.46 10.76 6.90
C THR A 210 -17.26 11.04 7.81
N ASP A 211 -16.62 10.00 8.33
CA ASP A 211 -15.47 10.04 9.24
C ASP A 211 -14.67 8.72 9.07
N PRO A 212 -14.04 8.50 7.90
CA PRO A 212 -13.20 7.35 7.66
C PRO A 212 -11.82 7.57 8.29
N GLN A 213 -11.23 6.48 8.76
CA GLN A 213 -9.97 6.45 9.50
C GLN A 213 -9.02 5.45 8.85
N ILE A 214 -7.71 5.69 8.95
CA ILE A 214 -6.66 4.83 8.41
C ILE A 214 -5.75 4.38 9.54
N THR A 215 -5.32 3.13 9.50
CA THR A 215 -4.30 2.60 10.42
C THR A 215 -3.49 1.50 9.75
N LEU A 216 -2.37 1.12 10.35
CA LEU A 216 -1.57 -0.02 9.92
C LEU A 216 -1.75 -1.21 10.87
N LEU A 217 -1.87 -2.40 10.30
CA LEU A 217 -1.84 -3.67 11.03
C LEU A 217 -0.50 -4.38 10.76
N PRO A 218 0.58 -4.07 11.51
CA PRO A 218 1.86 -4.77 11.36
C PRO A 218 1.75 -6.23 11.80
N ALA A 219 2.52 -7.10 11.15
CA ALA A 219 2.75 -8.49 11.51
C ALA A 219 4.21 -8.85 11.21
N ALA A 220 4.85 -9.61 12.09
CA ALA A 220 6.18 -10.17 11.81
C ALA A 220 6.09 -11.20 10.66
N THR A 221 7.15 -11.31 9.86
CA THR A 221 7.28 -12.38 8.85
C THR A 221 8.14 -13.54 9.37
N LEU A 222 8.00 -14.70 8.72
CA LEU A 222 8.91 -15.82 8.90
C LEU A 222 10.35 -15.44 8.48
N PRO A 223 11.40 -16.06 9.05
CA PRO A 223 12.77 -15.86 8.60
C PRO A 223 13.03 -16.55 7.25
N GLN A 224 13.92 -15.97 6.43
CA GLN A 224 14.38 -16.59 5.17
C GLN A 224 15.11 -17.91 5.43
N ASP A 225 16.01 -17.88 6.42
CA ASP A 225 16.94 -18.95 6.74
C ASP A 225 16.71 -19.45 8.18
N THR A 226 16.96 -20.73 8.42
CA THR A 226 16.76 -21.37 9.72
C THR A 226 17.73 -20.91 10.81
N ASP A 227 18.76 -20.17 10.45
CA ASP A 227 19.78 -19.59 11.34
C ASP A 227 19.60 -18.07 11.55
N ALA A 228 18.46 -17.49 11.18
CA ALA A 228 18.14 -16.11 11.53
C ALA A 228 18.04 -15.90 13.05
N GLY A 229 18.53 -14.76 13.52
CA GLY A 229 18.13 -14.17 14.80
C GLY A 229 16.99 -13.16 14.59
N PHE A 230 16.53 -12.55 15.68
CA PHE A 230 15.40 -11.62 15.65
C PHE A 230 15.74 -10.34 16.40
N ILE A 231 15.60 -9.20 15.74
CA ILE A 231 15.87 -7.90 16.34
C ILE A 231 14.60 -7.09 16.53
N ARG A 232 14.59 -6.23 17.54
CA ARG A 232 13.53 -5.25 17.79
C ARG A 232 14.16 -3.89 18.07
N LEU A 233 13.66 -2.84 17.43
CA LEU A 233 14.28 -1.51 17.47
C LEU A 233 13.32 -0.47 18.08
N GLY A 234 13.82 0.40 18.96
CA GLY A 234 13.04 1.46 19.61
C GLY A 234 13.80 2.78 19.75
N HIS A 235 13.08 3.90 19.83
CA HIS A 235 13.67 5.22 20.10
C HIS A 235 13.29 5.71 21.50
N GLY A 236 14.31 5.94 22.32
CA GLY A 236 14.22 6.22 23.75
C GLY A 236 14.92 7.51 24.18
N ILE A 237 15.06 8.49 23.29
CA ILE A 237 15.51 9.85 23.62
C ILE A 237 14.32 10.82 23.62
N PRO A 238 13.78 11.22 24.79
CA PRO A 238 12.62 12.11 24.86
C PRO A 238 12.88 13.48 24.23
N GLY A 239 11.97 13.92 23.37
CA GLY A 239 12.07 15.21 22.67
C GLY A 239 13.08 15.25 21.52
N ALA A 240 13.71 14.13 21.15
CA ALA A 240 14.49 14.02 19.93
C ALA A 240 13.59 13.96 18.68
N PRO A 241 14.09 14.38 17.49
CA PRO A 241 13.46 14.05 16.22
C PRO A 241 13.38 12.53 16.00
N ALA A 242 12.49 12.10 15.11
CA ALA A 242 12.44 10.74 14.62
C ALA A 242 13.79 10.30 14.02
N VAL A 243 14.11 9.00 14.11
CA VAL A 243 15.38 8.44 13.63
C VAL A 243 15.18 7.36 12.57
N ASP A 244 16.09 7.33 11.59
CA ASP A 244 16.27 6.21 10.69
C ASP A 244 17.38 5.30 11.23
N ILE A 245 17.12 4.00 11.32
CA ILE A 245 18.09 2.98 11.76
C ILE A 245 18.47 2.09 10.58
N TYR A 246 19.77 1.97 10.35
CA TYR A 246 20.38 1.20 9.27
C TYR A 246 21.21 0.04 9.82
N LEU A 247 21.27 -1.07 9.09
CA LEU A 247 22.24 -2.16 9.28
C LEU A 247 23.12 -2.26 8.03
N ASP A 248 24.44 -2.14 8.16
CA ASP A 248 25.42 -2.11 7.06
C ASP A 248 25.06 -1.12 5.93
N GLY A 249 24.40 -0.02 6.29
CA GLY A 249 23.94 1.02 5.37
C GLY A 249 22.59 0.76 4.71
N LEU A 250 21.95 -0.40 4.95
CA LEU A 250 20.59 -0.72 4.51
C LEU A 250 19.57 -0.23 5.54
N LEU A 251 18.51 0.46 5.10
CA LEU A 251 17.47 1.01 5.98
C LEU A 251 16.59 -0.10 6.54
N ILE A 252 16.42 -0.17 7.87
CA ILE A 252 15.68 -1.22 8.58
C ILE A 252 14.47 -0.68 9.33
N ALA A 253 14.62 0.45 10.02
CA ALA A 253 13.51 1.14 10.68
C ALA A 253 13.52 2.64 10.30
N PRO A 254 12.62 3.08 9.41
CA PRO A 254 12.51 4.48 9.01
C PRO A 254 11.65 5.27 10.02
N ALA A 255 11.93 6.56 10.17
CA ALA A 255 11.10 7.53 10.89
C ALA A 255 10.60 7.04 12.27
N LEU A 256 11.45 6.36 13.03
CA LEU A 256 11.10 5.83 14.35
C LEU A 256 11.04 6.97 15.37
N GLU A 257 9.83 7.33 15.81
CA GLU A 257 9.60 8.42 16.75
C GLU A 257 9.86 8.00 18.21
N PHE A 258 10.24 8.96 19.05
CA PHE A 258 10.27 8.72 20.48
C PHE A 258 8.85 8.42 21.01
N GLY A 259 8.70 7.38 21.81
CA GLY A 259 7.44 7.06 22.47
C GLY A 259 6.37 6.39 21.59
N SER A 260 6.56 6.32 20.26
CA SER A 260 5.66 5.58 19.36
C SER A 260 5.73 4.05 19.54
N GLY A 261 6.70 3.58 20.33
CA GLY A 261 6.92 2.18 20.69
C GLY A 261 8.23 1.64 20.13
N ALA A 262 8.24 0.34 19.85
CA ALA A 262 9.33 -0.36 19.19
C ALA A 262 8.76 -1.28 18.10
N THR A 263 9.57 -1.59 17.08
CA THR A 263 9.18 -2.40 15.91
C THR A 263 8.55 -3.75 16.27
N GLN A 264 7.97 -4.45 15.29
CA GLN A 264 7.83 -5.90 15.42
C GLN A 264 9.22 -6.57 15.48
N TYR A 265 9.25 -7.86 15.80
CA TYR A 265 10.48 -8.64 15.66
C TYR A 265 10.81 -8.83 14.18
N ILE A 266 11.96 -8.31 13.78
CA ILE A 266 12.48 -8.36 12.42
C ILE A 266 13.41 -9.59 12.34
N PRO A 267 13.14 -10.58 11.48
CA PRO A 267 14.09 -11.66 11.23
C PRO A 267 15.32 -11.11 10.49
N VAL A 268 16.51 -11.42 10.99
CA VAL A 268 17.80 -10.99 10.43
C VAL A 268 18.74 -12.21 10.42
N PRO A 269 19.49 -12.49 9.34
CA PRO A 269 20.49 -13.55 9.33
C PRO A 269 21.49 -13.41 10.50
N ALA A 270 22.05 -14.52 10.98
CA ALA A 270 23.03 -14.46 12.07
C ALA A 270 24.39 -13.95 11.56
N ASP A 271 24.72 -12.69 11.87
CA ASP A 271 26.02 -12.07 11.61
C ASP A 271 26.25 -10.88 12.57
N THR A 272 27.40 -10.22 12.47
CA THR A 272 27.68 -8.94 13.15
C THR A 272 27.50 -7.77 12.20
N TYR A 273 26.51 -6.93 12.48
CA TYR A 273 26.13 -5.78 11.65
C TYR A 273 26.64 -4.46 12.23
N ASN A 274 27.07 -3.52 11.38
CA ASN A 274 27.23 -2.12 11.76
C ASN A 274 25.85 -1.43 11.80
N VAL A 275 25.42 -1.05 12.99
CA VAL A 275 24.20 -0.25 13.20
C VAL A 275 24.54 1.23 13.09
N GLU A 276 23.83 1.94 12.22
CA GLU A 276 23.90 3.40 12.13
C GLU A 276 22.54 4.03 12.40
N VAL A 277 22.52 5.05 13.25
CA VAL A 277 21.31 5.83 13.58
C VAL A 277 21.47 7.22 13.00
N ARG A 278 20.49 7.71 12.24
CA ARG A 278 20.47 9.06 11.64
C ARG A 278 19.17 9.77 12.00
N VAL A 279 19.14 11.10 11.91
CA VAL A 279 17.86 11.84 11.93
C VAL A 279 17.06 11.43 10.69
N ALA A 280 15.77 11.15 10.87
CA ALA A 280 14.93 10.62 9.81
C ALA A 280 14.92 11.50 8.55
N GLY A 281 15.03 10.87 7.38
CA GLY A 281 15.05 11.54 6.07
C GLY A 281 16.33 12.35 5.78
N GLN A 282 17.35 12.32 6.64
CA GLN A 282 18.60 13.07 6.43
C GLN A 282 19.74 12.17 5.95
N SER A 283 20.38 12.57 4.85
CA SER A 283 21.66 11.98 4.37
C SER A 283 22.90 12.45 5.15
N GLY A 284 22.70 12.84 6.42
CA GLY A 284 23.72 13.42 7.29
C GLY A 284 24.66 12.38 7.91
N ALA A 285 25.57 12.86 8.76
CA ALA A 285 26.40 11.98 9.58
C ALA A 285 25.56 11.22 10.60
N SER A 286 25.93 9.96 10.87
CA SER A 286 25.25 9.11 11.84
C SER A 286 25.43 9.64 13.27
N LEU A 287 24.31 9.76 13.98
CA LEU A 287 24.22 10.13 15.39
C LEU A 287 24.92 9.08 16.26
N VAL A 288 24.70 7.81 15.93
CA VAL A 288 25.33 6.65 16.56
C VAL A 288 25.87 5.73 15.46
N SER A 289 27.04 5.15 15.69
CA SER A 289 27.54 3.96 15.00
C SER A 289 28.00 2.96 16.06
N ASN A 290 27.53 1.72 15.98
CA ASN A 290 27.85 0.64 16.92
C ASN A 290 27.72 -0.72 16.20
N THR A 291 28.25 -1.80 16.78
CA THR A 291 28.12 -3.16 16.23
C THR A 291 27.05 -3.98 16.97
N LEU A 292 26.14 -4.62 16.23
CA LEU A 292 25.12 -5.53 16.76
C LEU A 292 25.44 -6.96 16.32
N GLU A 293 25.68 -7.85 17.28
CA GLU A 293 25.82 -9.29 17.06
C GLU A 293 24.43 -9.95 17.07
N VAL A 294 24.04 -10.56 15.94
CA VAL A 294 22.80 -11.33 15.80
C VAL A 294 23.16 -12.82 15.85
N THR A 295 22.70 -13.51 16.89
CA THR A 295 22.87 -14.97 17.02
C THR A 295 21.64 -15.71 16.51
N ALA A 296 21.85 -16.84 15.83
CA ALA A 296 20.78 -17.70 15.34
C ALA A 296 19.78 -18.09 16.45
N GLY A 297 18.48 -17.90 16.20
CA GLY A 297 17.40 -18.17 17.14
C GLY A 297 17.33 -17.25 18.36
N ALA A 298 18.29 -16.34 18.54
CA ALA A 298 18.29 -15.39 19.65
C ALA A 298 17.46 -14.14 19.34
N THR A 299 16.91 -13.53 20.38
CA THR A 299 16.12 -12.30 20.30
C THR A 299 16.82 -11.15 21.03
N VAL A 300 16.92 -9.98 20.37
CA VAL A 300 17.56 -8.78 20.91
C VAL A 300 16.68 -7.56 20.69
N THR A 301 16.36 -6.82 21.76
CA THR A 301 15.77 -5.48 21.64
C THR A 301 16.86 -4.43 21.81
N ALA A 302 16.96 -3.47 20.90
CA ALA A 302 17.90 -2.36 20.97
C ALA A 302 17.16 -1.01 20.98
N PHE A 303 17.55 -0.13 21.90
CA PHE A 303 17.02 1.22 22.01
C PHE A 303 18.09 2.26 21.71
N VAL A 304 17.71 3.30 20.96
CA VAL A 304 18.48 4.54 20.87
C VAL A 304 18.22 5.33 22.15
N THR A 305 19.22 5.50 23.01
CA THR A 305 19.10 6.10 24.36
C THR A 305 20.10 7.25 24.55
N GLY A 306 20.07 7.91 25.71
CA GLY A 306 20.97 9.02 26.04
C GLY A 306 20.35 10.37 25.74
N THR A 307 21.10 11.25 25.07
CA THR A 307 20.65 12.61 24.69
C THR A 307 20.97 12.90 23.22
N LEU A 308 20.47 13.99 22.65
CA LEU A 308 20.85 14.40 21.28
C LEU A 308 22.35 14.72 21.13
N ASP A 309 23.00 15.20 22.20
CA ASP A 309 24.43 15.51 22.19
C ASP A 309 25.30 14.27 22.45
N THR A 310 24.75 13.27 23.15
CA THR A 310 25.42 12.01 23.52
C THR A 310 24.47 10.81 23.33
N PRO A 311 24.08 10.48 22.10
CA PRO A 311 23.20 9.35 21.83
C PRO A 311 23.99 8.03 21.90
N ALA A 312 23.32 6.97 22.32
CA ALA A 312 23.88 5.62 22.43
C ALA A 312 22.89 4.58 21.89
N LEU A 313 23.39 3.38 21.57
CA LEU A 313 22.56 2.23 21.24
C LEU A 313 22.72 1.20 22.35
N GLN A 314 21.66 0.97 23.13
CA GLN A 314 21.65 0.05 24.26
C GLN A 314 20.89 -1.23 23.89
N MET A 315 21.56 -2.37 24.00
CA MET A 315 21.06 -3.67 23.57
C MET A 315 20.69 -4.55 24.76
N TYR A 316 19.56 -5.23 24.64
CA TYR A 316 18.99 -6.11 25.64
C TYR A 316 18.73 -7.47 24.99
N PRO A 317 19.49 -8.52 25.34
CA PRO A 317 19.10 -9.89 25.02
C PRO A 317 17.75 -10.16 25.69
N THR A 318 16.71 -10.40 24.89
CA THR A 318 15.37 -10.64 25.41
C THR A 318 15.10 -12.12 25.54
N ASP A 319 14.65 -12.57 26.71
CA ASP A 319 14.09 -13.91 26.85
C ASP A 319 12.62 -13.90 26.44
N ASN A 320 12.38 -14.13 25.15
CA ASN A 320 11.06 -14.20 24.55
C ASN A 320 10.35 -15.55 24.77
N ARG A 321 10.69 -16.31 25.82
CA ARG A 321 9.95 -17.50 26.26
C ARG A 321 8.49 -17.17 26.61
N ALA A 322 7.66 -17.19 25.57
CA ALA A 322 6.21 -17.26 25.65
C ALA A 322 5.78 -18.65 26.15
N GLY A 323 6.04 -18.91 27.44
CA GLY A 323 5.18 -19.81 28.20
C GLY A 323 3.76 -19.25 28.24
N ALA A 324 2.77 -20.13 28.42
CA ALA A 324 1.34 -19.80 28.35
C ALA A 324 0.95 -18.52 29.10
N GLY A 325 0.11 -17.67 28.47
CA GLY A 325 -0.37 -16.41 29.02
C GLY A 325 0.28 -15.15 28.46
N ALA A 326 -0.31 -14.00 28.78
CA ALA A 326 0.31 -12.68 28.59
C ALA A 326 1.51 -12.47 29.54
N ARG A 327 2.52 -11.72 29.12
CA ARG A 327 3.69 -11.37 29.95
C ARG A 327 3.89 -9.86 30.06
N PHE A 328 4.41 -9.41 31.19
CA PHE A 328 4.87 -8.04 31.42
C PHE A 328 6.40 -8.03 31.39
N GLY A 329 6.99 -7.22 30.51
CA GLY A 329 8.44 -7.04 30.41
C GLY A 329 8.85 -5.64 30.83
N LEU A 330 10.01 -5.50 31.46
CA LEU A 330 10.56 -4.22 31.91
C LEU A 330 12.02 -4.10 31.47
N TYR A 331 12.34 -3.01 30.76
CA TYR A 331 13.71 -2.60 30.42
C TYR A 331 14.13 -1.42 31.30
N ASN A 332 15.26 -1.52 32.00
CA ASN A 332 15.88 -0.38 32.66
C ASN A 332 16.91 0.30 31.73
N ALA A 333 16.45 1.32 31.00
CA ALA A 333 17.27 2.16 30.13
C ALA A 333 17.56 3.55 30.75
N LEU A 334 17.44 3.68 32.08
CA LEU A 334 17.64 4.92 32.82
C LEU A 334 19.07 4.97 33.38
N PRO A 335 20.02 5.68 32.71
CA PRO A 335 21.41 5.74 33.17
C PRO A 335 21.53 6.38 34.55
N GLY A 336 22.40 5.79 35.39
CA GLY A 336 22.64 6.27 36.76
C GLY A 336 21.46 6.05 37.72
N SER A 337 20.51 5.18 37.38
CA SER A 337 19.44 4.77 38.30
C SER A 337 19.94 3.85 39.41
N GLU A 338 19.30 3.94 40.57
CA GLU A 338 19.18 2.77 41.44
C GLU A 338 18.25 1.74 40.77
N ALA A 339 18.39 0.47 41.12
CA ALA A 339 17.61 -0.60 40.51
C ALA A 339 16.09 -0.32 40.58
N ILE A 340 15.40 -0.49 39.45
CA ILE A 340 13.97 -0.15 39.33
C ILE A 340 13.08 -1.34 39.69
N SER A 341 11.83 -1.07 40.07
CA SER A 341 10.85 -2.12 40.40
C SER A 341 9.48 -1.84 39.80
N ALA A 342 8.68 -2.91 39.67
CA ALA A 342 7.30 -2.89 39.23
C ALA A 342 6.42 -3.72 40.17
N VAL A 343 5.33 -3.12 40.63
CA VAL A 343 4.39 -3.69 41.60
C VAL A 343 2.96 -3.48 41.06
N GLN A 344 2.05 -4.43 41.25
CA GLN A 344 0.63 -4.16 40.98
C GLN A 344 0.07 -3.16 42.00
N LEU A 345 -0.98 -2.43 41.63
CA LEU A 345 -1.66 -1.48 42.51
C LEU A 345 -2.21 -2.11 43.82
N ASP A 346 -2.39 -3.44 43.87
CA ASP A 346 -2.76 -4.16 45.09
C ASP A 346 -1.59 -4.46 46.04
N GLY A 347 -0.38 -4.03 45.69
CA GLY A 347 0.86 -4.23 46.45
C GLY A 347 1.60 -5.54 46.11
N THR A 348 1.13 -6.33 45.14
CA THR A 348 1.81 -7.57 44.72
C THR A 348 3.03 -7.24 43.85
N PRO A 349 4.28 -7.59 44.26
CA PRO A 349 5.46 -7.36 43.45
C PRO A 349 5.43 -8.19 42.17
N LEU A 350 5.90 -7.60 41.06
CA LEU A 350 6.04 -8.25 39.75
C LEU A 350 7.51 -8.42 39.37
N ILE A 351 8.29 -7.35 39.49
CA ILE A 351 9.72 -7.28 39.20
C ILE A 351 10.35 -6.41 40.27
N ASP A 352 11.36 -6.92 40.97
CA ASP A 352 12.12 -6.19 41.99
C ASP A 352 13.59 -6.08 41.56
N ASP A 353 14.27 -5.01 41.97
CA ASP A 353 15.73 -4.84 41.90
C ASP A 353 16.31 -5.01 40.47
N LEU A 354 15.70 -4.37 39.46
CA LEU A 354 16.17 -4.42 38.07
C LEU A 354 17.27 -3.36 37.79
N ASP A 355 18.51 -3.82 37.73
CA ASP A 355 19.71 -3.03 37.40
C ASP A 355 19.64 -2.28 36.05
N PHE A 356 20.36 -1.17 35.94
CA PHE A 356 20.52 -0.45 34.67
C PHE A 356 21.14 -1.34 33.58
N GLY A 357 20.53 -1.36 32.40
CA GLY A 357 20.93 -2.21 31.27
C GLY A 357 20.38 -3.64 31.34
N ALA A 358 19.58 -3.99 32.35
CA ALA A 358 18.88 -5.27 32.41
C ALA A 358 17.47 -5.21 31.80
N TYR A 359 17.02 -6.38 31.32
CA TYR A 359 15.64 -6.68 30.96
C TYR A 359 15.19 -7.92 31.73
N THR A 360 13.92 -7.94 32.14
CA THR A 360 13.28 -9.18 32.61
C THR A 360 11.78 -9.16 32.31
N SER A 361 11.15 -10.33 32.27
CA SER A 361 9.71 -10.45 32.09
C SER A 361 9.07 -11.47 33.02
N VAL A 362 7.84 -11.21 33.44
CA VAL A 362 7.04 -12.06 34.32
C VAL A 362 5.66 -12.33 33.70
N ALA A 363 5.02 -13.44 34.08
CA ALA A 363 3.63 -13.69 33.69
C ALA A 363 2.72 -12.59 34.24
N LEU A 364 1.92 -11.96 33.37
CA LEU A 364 1.05 -10.84 33.71
C LEU A 364 -0.31 -11.38 34.21
N PRO A 365 -0.71 -11.15 35.47
CA PRO A 365 -1.94 -11.72 35.99
C PRO A 365 -3.19 -11.22 35.22
N PRO A 366 -4.16 -12.09 34.88
CA PRO A 366 -5.40 -11.68 34.19
C PRO A 366 -6.22 -10.63 34.96
N THR A 367 -5.97 -10.48 36.26
CA THR A 367 -6.60 -9.51 37.16
C THR A 367 -5.89 -8.17 37.24
N ALA A 368 -4.62 -8.06 36.83
CA ALA A 368 -3.86 -6.81 36.88
C ALA A 368 -4.63 -5.71 36.13
N ARG A 369 -4.58 -4.46 36.60
CA ARG A 369 -5.24 -3.33 35.91
C ARG A 369 -4.27 -2.20 35.67
N SER A 370 -3.51 -1.85 36.70
CA SER A 370 -2.39 -0.95 36.63
C SER A 370 -1.17 -1.54 37.33
N ILE A 371 0.00 -1.04 36.95
CA ILE A 371 1.31 -1.38 37.52
C ILE A 371 1.97 -0.08 37.93
N ASP A 372 2.42 -0.02 39.18
CA ASP A 372 3.26 1.04 39.71
C ASP A 372 4.72 0.71 39.42
N ILE A 373 5.38 1.57 38.65
CA ILE A 373 6.81 1.45 38.34
C ILE A 373 7.56 2.48 39.18
N SER A 374 8.53 2.02 39.97
CA SER A 374 9.35 2.87 40.83
C SER A 374 10.77 2.99 40.28
N ALA A 375 11.22 4.23 40.06
CA ALA A 375 12.56 4.57 39.59
C ALA A 375 13.05 5.85 40.27
N ASN A 376 14.29 5.86 40.76
CA ASN A 376 14.92 7.01 41.43
C ASN A 376 14.04 7.67 42.51
N GLY A 377 13.37 6.86 43.34
CA GLY A 377 12.48 7.33 44.42
C GLY A 377 11.15 7.94 43.95
N THR A 378 10.84 7.90 42.65
CA THR A 378 9.56 8.33 42.07
C THR A 378 8.78 7.11 41.61
N THR A 379 7.48 7.05 41.93
CA THR A 379 6.58 5.99 41.47
C THR A 379 5.58 6.56 40.46
N THR A 380 5.44 5.88 39.32
CA THR A 380 4.50 6.23 38.26
C THR A 380 3.59 5.03 37.99
N THR A 381 2.28 5.25 38.10
CA THR A 381 1.26 4.25 37.74
C THR A 381 1.04 4.24 36.23
N ILE A 382 1.17 3.07 35.61
CA ILE A 382 0.75 2.82 34.22
C ILE A 382 -0.52 1.95 34.21
N GLU A 383 -1.42 2.22 33.27
CA GLU A 383 -2.54 1.31 32.99
C GLU A 383 -2.08 0.17 32.09
N VAL A 384 -2.35 -1.07 32.51
CA VAL A 384 -2.08 -2.26 31.72
C VAL A 384 -3.16 -2.38 30.65
N PRO A 385 -2.82 -2.50 29.35
CA PRO A 385 -3.79 -2.51 28.26
C PRO A 385 -5.02 -3.39 28.54
N ALA A 386 -6.19 -2.83 28.24
CA ALA A 386 -7.47 -3.51 28.44
C ALA A 386 -7.59 -4.77 27.55
N LEU A 387 -7.07 -4.65 26.32
CA LEU A 387 -6.98 -5.72 25.34
C LEU A 387 -5.92 -6.75 25.75
N ARG A 388 -6.35 -7.98 26.06
CA ARG A 388 -5.47 -9.08 26.49
C ARG A 388 -5.82 -10.41 25.84
N TYR A 389 -4.76 -11.14 25.52
CA TYR A 389 -4.72 -12.45 24.89
C TYR A 389 -3.31 -13.05 25.06
N ASP A 390 -3.16 -14.34 24.76
CA ASP A 390 -1.91 -15.09 24.95
C ASP A 390 -0.86 -14.80 23.85
N SER A 391 0.39 -15.18 24.09
CA SER A 391 1.52 -15.04 23.14
C SER A 391 1.88 -13.59 22.77
N VAL A 392 1.77 -12.68 23.75
CA VAL A 392 2.16 -11.27 23.62
C VAL A 392 2.94 -10.77 24.82
N LEU A 393 3.98 -10.00 24.50
CA LEU A 393 4.79 -9.22 25.44
C LEU A 393 4.22 -7.81 25.59
N TYR A 394 3.81 -7.48 26.80
CA TYR A 394 3.46 -6.13 27.24
C TYR A 394 4.70 -5.50 27.87
N ASP A 395 5.60 -5.04 27.01
CA ASP A 395 6.88 -4.47 27.37
C ASP A 395 6.77 -2.98 27.77
N VAL A 396 7.55 -2.58 28.76
CA VAL A 396 7.71 -1.18 29.20
C VAL A 396 9.20 -0.87 29.32
N ALA A 397 9.61 0.30 28.85
CA ALA A 397 10.97 0.79 28.98
C ALA A 397 11.02 2.08 29.79
N VAL A 398 12.01 2.20 30.68
CA VAL A 398 12.25 3.39 31.50
C VAL A 398 13.50 4.10 31.00
N PHE A 399 13.36 5.32 30.49
CA PHE A 399 14.44 6.13 29.90
C PHE A 399 14.75 7.38 30.75
N ALA A 400 15.85 8.06 30.45
CA ALA A 400 16.11 9.40 30.97
C ALA A 400 15.24 10.46 30.27
N GLY A 401 14.34 11.10 31.02
CA GLY A 401 13.53 12.24 30.59
C GLY A 401 14.15 13.59 30.97
N LEU A 402 13.57 14.66 30.45
CA LEU A 402 14.04 16.05 30.65
C LEU A 402 13.99 16.51 32.12
N SER A 403 13.18 15.85 32.96
CA SER A 403 12.96 16.20 34.37
C SER A 403 12.96 15.01 35.34
N GLY A 404 13.34 13.82 34.90
CA GLY A 404 13.26 12.59 35.72
C GLY A 404 13.27 11.32 34.87
N ALA A 405 12.74 10.23 35.43
CA ALA A 405 12.50 9.00 34.68
C ALA A 405 11.30 9.18 33.73
N GLU A 406 11.46 8.78 32.48
CA GLU A 406 10.41 8.78 31.45
C GLU A 406 9.99 7.32 31.19
N ILE A 407 8.70 7.00 31.30
CA ILE A 407 8.21 5.62 31.20
C ILE A 407 7.40 5.47 29.93
N VAL A 408 7.85 4.57 29.04
CA VAL A 408 7.24 4.32 27.74
C VAL A 408 6.69 2.90 27.70
N VAL A 409 5.38 2.78 27.56
CA VAL A 409 4.73 1.50 27.22
C VAL A 409 4.96 1.23 25.74
N LEU A 410 5.61 0.12 25.41
CA LEU A 410 5.91 -0.21 24.02
C LEU A 410 4.68 -0.81 23.33
N ALA A 411 4.59 -0.61 22.02
CA ALA A 411 3.62 -1.32 21.19
C ALA A 411 3.71 -2.84 21.41
N PRO A 412 2.60 -3.59 21.47
CA PRO A 412 2.64 -5.04 21.60
C PRO A 412 3.35 -5.69 20.40
N ALA A 413 4.27 -6.61 20.67
CA ALA A 413 4.91 -7.45 19.65
C ALA A 413 4.33 -8.87 19.69
N GLY A 414 4.00 -9.41 18.52
CA GLY A 414 3.57 -10.80 18.40
C GLY A 414 4.75 -11.76 18.56
N THR A 415 4.64 -12.76 19.44
CA THR A 415 5.70 -13.78 19.62
C THR A 415 5.39 -15.10 18.92
N ALA A 416 4.24 -15.22 18.25
CA ALA A 416 3.72 -16.48 17.71
C ALA A 416 4.52 -17.07 16.53
N LEU A 417 5.43 -16.28 15.93
CA LEU A 417 6.37 -16.71 14.89
C LEU A 417 7.83 -16.76 15.36
N LEU A 418 8.10 -16.51 16.64
CA LEU A 418 9.44 -16.67 17.22
C LEU A 418 9.69 -18.14 17.56
N PRO A 419 10.93 -18.65 17.39
CA PRO A 419 11.25 -20.02 17.73
C PRO A 419 11.12 -20.30 19.23
N ALA A 420 10.69 -21.50 19.59
CA ALA A 420 10.79 -22.01 20.95
C ALA A 420 12.28 -22.14 21.34
N ALA A 421 12.72 -21.35 22.32
CA ALA A 421 14.15 -21.09 22.52
C ALA A 421 14.93 -22.26 23.15
N ASP A 422 15.96 -22.73 22.44
CA ASP A 422 17.02 -23.62 22.93
C ASP A 422 18.41 -23.02 22.60
N ALA A 423 18.79 -21.95 23.31
CA ALA A 423 20.08 -21.26 23.18
C ALA A 423 20.67 -20.87 24.55
N PRO A 424 22.02 -20.88 24.71
CA PRO A 424 22.67 -20.62 26.00
C PRO A 424 22.74 -19.12 26.32
N MET A 425 22.61 -18.78 27.60
CA MET A 425 22.86 -17.40 28.07
C MET A 425 24.32 -17.01 27.81
N VAL A 426 24.53 -15.99 26.97
CA VAL A 426 25.79 -15.25 26.87
C VAL A 426 25.63 -13.97 27.69
N GLU A 427 26.56 -13.74 28.61
CA GLU A 427 26.61 -12.56 29.47
C GLU A 427 26.89 -11.31 28.61
N ALA A 428 26.09 -10.27 28.75
CA ALA A 428 26.25 -9.05 27.94
C ALA A 428 27.62 -8.39 28.21
N PRO A 429 28.37 -7.96 27.18
CA PRO A 429 29.59 -7.22 27.40
C PRO A 429 29.28 -5.88 28.09
N PRO A 430 30.07 -5.45 29.08
CA PRO A 430 29.79 -4.23 29.84
C PRO A 430 29.80 -3.00 28.92
N ALA A 431 28.83 -2.10 29.13
CA ALA A 431 28.69 -0.88 28.34
C ALA A 431 29.99 -0.07 28.37
N ALA A 432 30.52 0.22 27.18
CA ALA A 432 31.71 1.05 27.03
C ALA A 432 31.39 2.50 27.39
N ILE A 433 31.71 2.90 28.61
CA ILE A 433 31.75 4.31 29.00
C ILE A 433 32.83 4.98 28.14
N PRO A 434 32.54 6.05 27.38
CA PRO A 434 33.58 6.78 26.66
C PRO A 434 34.55 7.39 27.67
N GLU A 435 35.82 6.96 27.64
CA GLU A 435 36.86 7.53 28.50
C GLU A 435 37.00 9.02 28.21
N SER A 436 36.71 9.86 29.22
CA SER A 436 37.04 11.28 29.20
C SER A 436 38.55 11.43 29.03
N THR A 437 38.98 12.00 27.91
CA THR A 437 40.39 12.35 27.70
C THR A 437 40.78 13.52 28.59
N ASP A 438 41.22 13.22 29.81
CA ASP A 438 41.69 14.21 30.78
C ASP A 438 42.87 15.03 30.24
N ALA A 439 42.64 16.33 30.05
CA ALA A 439 43.70 17.32 29.92
C ALA A 439 44.14 17.79 31.32
N PRO A 440 45.43 17.72 31.68
CA PRO A 440 45.86 17.92 33.06
C PRO A 440 45.82 19.40 33.45
N THR A 441 45.12 19.74 34.54
CA THR A 441 45.28 21.04 35.21
C THR A 441 45.50 20.87 36.71
N THR A 442 46.47 21.61 37.23
CA THR A 442 47.13 21.41 38.54
C THR A 442 46.31 21.76 39.79
N VAL A 443 46.54 20.94 40.82
CA VAL A 443 46.21 21.05 42.25
C VAL A 443 46.14 22.47 42.84
N ALA A 444 45.14 22.70 43.70
CA ALA A 444 45.21 23.61 44.84
C ALA A 444 44.54 23.02 46.10
N GLU A 445 45.28 23.01 47.22
CA GLU A 445 44.91 22.54 48.57
C GLU A 445 44.57 23.77 49.45
N VAL A 446 43.86 23.81 50.59
CA VAL A 446 43.28 22.88 51.62
C VAL A 446 42.02 23.64 52.21
N PRO A 447 41.32 23.26 53.32
CA PRO A 447 41.22 22.02 54.11
C PRO A 447 39.78 21.57 54.50
N THR A 448 39.71 20.36 55.05
CA THR A 448 38.58 19.73 55.79
C THR A 448 38.11 20.47 57.05
N LEU A 449 36.82 20.32 57.39
CA LEU A 449 36.32 20.19 58.77
C LEU A 449 35.28 19.07 58.86
N ALA A 450 35.33 18.29 59.95
CA ALA A 450 34.39 17.22 60.28
C ALA A 450 33.46 17.65 61.42
N VAL A 451 32.36 16.88 61.63
CA VAL A 451 31.56 16.63 62.87
C VAL A 451 30.20 16.10 62.38
N GLU A 452 29.84 14.82 62.53
CA GLU A 452 29.47 14.02 63.73
C GLU A 452 27.93 13.90 63.85
N ASP A 453 27.45 12.66 63.99
CA ASP A 453 26.04 12.23 64.07
C ASP A 453 25.43 12.58 65.45
N PRO A 454 24.10 12.80 65.61
CA PRO A 454 23.30 11.71 66.21
C PRO A 454 21.76 11.68 65.91
N GLN A 455 21.20 10.46 65.96
CA GLN A 455 19.78 10.17 66.32
C GLN A 455 19.57 10.10 67.86
N PRO A 456 18.35 9.84 68.39
CA PRO A 456 17.05 10.50 68.23
C PRO A 456 16.50 10.98 69.62
N PRO A 457 15.21 11.37 69.76
CA PRO A 457 14.30 10.49 70.54
C PRO A 457 12.81 10.54 70.12
N ALA A 458 11.96 9.75 70.81
CA ALA A 458 10.56 9.45 70.48
C ALA A 458 9.51 10.11 71.42
N GLU A 459 8.21 9.89 71.10
CA GLU A 459 7.05 9.81 72.02
C GLU A 459 6.51 11.15 72.64
N VAL A 460 5.21 11.43 72.93
CA VAL A 460 3.90 10.71 72.93
C VAL A 460 2.72 11.68 72.49
N PRO A 461 1.40 11.62 72.92
CA PRO A 461 0.23 11.71 71.99
C PRO A 461 -0.66 12.99 72.16
N THR A 462 -1.83 13.07 71.47
CA THR A 462 -3.19 13.17 72.10
C THR A 462 -4.36 13.38 71.10
N ASP A 463 -5.51 12.79 71.48
CA ASP A 463 -6.92 13.21 71.28
C ASP A 463 -7.61 13.44 69.92
N ALA A 464 -8.84 12.91 69.86
CA ALA A 464 -9.97 13.31 69.01
C ALA A 464 -10.82 14.38 69.77
N PRO A 465 -11.88 15.05 69.22
CA PRO A 465 -13.01 14.40 68.53
C PRO A 465 -13.69 15.22 67.40
N ALA A 466 -14.83 14.67 66.94
CA ALA A 466 -15.75 15.13 65.90
C ALA A 466 -16.30 16.58 66.00
N ASP A 467 -16.82 17.09 64.87
CA ASP A 467 -18.26 17.38 64.74
C ASP A 467 -18.73 17.36 63.25
N THR A 468 -20.06 17.35 63.12
CA THR A 468 -20.97 17.44 61.97
C THR A 468 -20.91 18.81 61.23
N ALA A 469 -21.70 19.16 60.21
CA ALA A 469 -22.95 18.63 59.64
C ALA A 469 -23.15 19.13 58.20
N GLU A 470 -24.13 18.58 57.46
CA GLU A 470 -25.00 19.44 56.63
C GLU A 470 -26.43 18.88 56.55
N THR A 471 -27.40 19.79 56.41
CA THR A 471 -28.84 19.53 56.58
C THR A 471 -29.62 19.88 55.32
N THR A 472 -30.69 19.11 55.04
CA THR A 472 -31.79 19.48 54.14
C THR A 472 -32.38 20.86 54.51
N PRO A 473 -33.03 21.56 53.57
CA PRO A 473 -34.49 21.50 53.62
C PRO A 473 -35.23 21.39 52.27
N GLU A 474 -36.40 20.74 52.41
CA GLU A 474 -37.58 20.67 51.53
C GLU A 474 -38.16 22.05 51.16
N ILE A 475 -38.79 22.20 49.97
CA ILE A 475 -40.14 22.79 49.72
C ILE A 475 -40.68 22.30 48.35
N THR A 476 -41.82 21.60 48.37
CA THR A 476 -42.76 21.31 47.25
C THR A 476 -43.88 22.39 47.20
N PRO A 477 -44.85 22.48 46.23
CA PRO A 477 -45.63 21.36 45.67
C PRO A 477 -46.25 21.52 44.25
N ALA A 478 -47.13 20.56 43.94
CA ALA A 478 -48.37 20.66 43.14
C ALA A 478 -48.31 20.28 41.64
N GLU A 479 -49.30 19.56 41.07
CA GLU A 479 -50.37 18.68 41.63
C GLU A 479 -51.07 17.95 40.45
N ALA A 480 -51.52 16.70 40.64
CA ALA A 480 -52.83 16.17 40.19
C ALA A 480 -52.85 14.62 40.21
N GLU A 481 -53.88 14.05 40.82
CA GLU A 481 -54.11 12.61 40.99
C GLU A 481 -54.96 12.02 39.85
N ALA A 482 -54.94 10.69 39.68
CA ALA A 482 -56.04 9.81 40.08
C ALA A 482 -55.95 8.40 39.46
N THR A 483 -56.22 7.39 40.28
CA THR A 483 -56.28 5.97 39.88
C THR A 483 -57.73 5.57 39.59
N GLU A 484 -57.99 4.85 38.50
CA GLU A 484 -59.19 3.99 38.45
C GLU A 484 -58.95 2.68 37.68
N VAL A 485 -59.68 1.65 38.10
CA VAL A 485 -59.67 0.27 37.60
C VAL A 485 -60.92 0.08 36.73
N VAL A 486 -60.92 -0.85 35.74
CA VAL A 486 -62.05 -1.79 35.41
C VAL A 486 -61.99 -2.38 33.98
N VAL A 487 -61.86 -3.71 33.94
CA VAL A 487 -62.52 -4.71 33.05
C VAL A 487 -62.31 -4.69 31.52
N ALA A 488 -62.13 -5.90 30.99
CA ALA A 488 -62.00 -6.23 29.57
C ALA A 488 -63.34 -6.24 28.79
N GLN A 489 -63.28 -5.92 27.48
CA GLN A 489 -64.20 -6.45 26.47
C GLN A 489 -63.56 -6.51 25.07
N ALA A 490 -64.15 -7.30 24.17
CA ALA A 490 -63.52 -7.83 22.95
C ALA A 490 -63.74 -6.97 21.68
N PRO A 491 -62.90 -7.14 20.64
CA PRO A 491 -63.21 -6.68 19.28
C PRO A 491 -64.01 -7.75 18.49
N THR A 492 -64.98 -7.28 17.70
CA THR A 492 -65.85 -8.11 16.83
C THR A 492 -65.24 -8.27 15.42
N ALA A 493 -65.54 -9.41 14.77
CA ALA A 493 -65.02 -9.89 13.48
C ALA A 493 -65.29 -8.95 12.26
N THR A 494 -64.65 -9.17 11.10
CA THR A 494 -65.13 -10.03 9.97
C THR A 494 -64.23 -9.79 8.73
N PRO A 495 -64.05 -10.67 7.71
CA PRO A 495 -64.45 -12.08 7.52
C PRO A 495 -63.29 -13.07 7.24
N THR A 496 -63.61 -14.38 7.30
CA THR A 496 -62.76 -15.50 6.86
C THR A 496 -62.82 -15.75 5.35
N VAL A 497 -61.70 -16.13 4.73
CA VAL A 497 -61.65 -16.88 3.46
C VAL A 497 -61.04 -18.27 3.74
N LEU A 498 -61.61 -19.32 3.13
CA LEU A 498 -61.31 -20.72 3.42
C LEU A 498 -59.97 -21.18 2.80
N PRO A 499 -59.17 -22.02 3.49
CA PRO A 499 -58.10 -22.79 2.86
C PRO A 499 -58.69 -23.96 2.03
N PRO A 500 -58.02 -24.39 0.95
CA PRO A 500 -58.46 -25.52 0.13
C PRO A 500 -58.25 -26.89 0.81
N THR A 501 -59.04 -27.86 0.39
CA THR A 501 -59.05 -29.26 0.82
C THR A 501 -57.74 -29.99 0.48
N PRO A 502 -57.22 -30.88 1.35
CA PRO A 502 -56.05 -31.70 1.02
C PRO A 502 -56.38 -32.81 -0.01
N GLU A 503 -55.46 -33.00 -0.96
CA GLU A 503 -55.49 -34.11 -1.93
C GLU A 503 -55.14 -35.47 -1.30
N PRO A 504 -55.52 -36.59 -1.93
CA PRO A 504 -55.40 -37.92 -1.32
C PRO A 504 -53.95 -38.44 -1.28
N VAL A 505 -53.57 -39.01 -0.13
CA VAL A 505 -52.27 -39.66 0.08
C VAL A 505 -52.16 -40.94 -0.76
N VAL A 506 -51.13 -41.02 -1.60
CA VAL A 506 -50.72 -42.25 -2.30
C VAL A 506 -49.86 -43.10 -1.34
N PRO A 507 -50.09 -44.42 -1.21
CA PRO A 507 -49.36 -45.24 -0.24
C PRO A 507 -47.90 -45.44 -0.62
N SER A 508 -47.01 -45.32 0.37
CA SER A 508 -45.57 -45.59 0.25
C SER A 508 -45.28 -47.07 -0.02
N PRO A 509 -44.33 -47.42 -0.90
CA PRO A 509 -43.93 -48.81 -1.13
C PRO A 509 -43.16 -49.42 0.06
N ALA A 510 -43.25 -50.74 0.19
CA ALA A 510 -42.63 -51.51 1.28
C ALA A 510 -41.07 -51.46 1.22
N PRO A 511 -40.37 -51.58 2.36
CA PRO A 511 -38.92 -51.51 2.40
C PRO A 511 -38.28 -52.67 1.64
N THR A 512 -37.40 -52.33 0.70
CA THR A 512 -36.57 -53.31 0.00
C THR A 512 -35.32 -53.62 0.83
N ILE A 513 -34.90 -54.88 0.86
CA ILE A 513 -33.70 -55.34 1.56
C ILE A 513 -32.49 -54.55 1.02
N PRO A 514 -31.61 -53.99 1.88
CA PRO A 514 -30.45 -53.24 1.41
C PRO A 514 -29.56 -54.13 0.55
N GLN A 515 -29.46 -53.79 -0.73
CA GLN A 515 -28.40 -54.31 -1.59
C GLN A 515 -27.08 -53.71 -1.09
N VAL A 516 -26.00 -54.51 -1.16
CA VAL A 516 -24.66 -54.01 -0.88
C VAL A 516 -24.31 -53.01 -1.98
N VAL A 517 -24.42 -51.72 -1.66
CA VAL A 517 -23.82 -50.66 -2.46
C VAL A 517 -22.31 -50.85 -2.34
N VAL A 518 -21.69 -51.31 -3.42
CA VAL A 518 -20.25 -51.13 -3.60
C VAL A 518 -20.07 -49.62 -3.67
N ALA A 519 -19.42 -49.03 -2.67
CA ALA A 519 -19.08 -47.63 -2.73
C ALA A 519 -18.21 -47.40 -3.98
N GLU A 520 -18.52 -46.36 -4.75
CA GLU A 520 -17.62 -45.90 -5.80
C GLU A 520 -16.25 -45.61 -5.17
N PRO A 521 -15.14 -45.96 -5.84
CA PRO A 521 -13.82 -45.61 -5.33
C PRO A 521 -13.75 -44.09 -5.21
N ALA A 522 -13.33 -43.58 -4.04
CA ALA A 522 -13.13 -42.16 -3.86
C ALA A 522 -12.12 -41.66 -4.91
N LEU A 523 -12.45 -40.55 -5.58
CA LEU A 523 -11.58 -39.97 -6.59
C LEU A 523 -10.27 -39.47 -5.95
N PRO A 524 -9.15 -39.48 -6.70
CA PRO A 524 -7.91 -38.85 -6.25
C PRO A 524 -8.14 -37.35 -5.93
N THR A 525 -7.28 -36.81 -5.07
CA THR A 525 -7.30 -35.38 -4.72
C THR A 525 -5.94 -34.77 -5.00
N ALA A 526 -5.87 -33.45 -5.19
CA ALA A 526 -4.60 -32.76 -5.36
C ALA A 526 -4.52 -31.51 -4.49
N ARG A 527 -3.32 -31.20 -4.00
CA ARG A 527 -3.00 -29.90 -3.39
C ARG A 527 -2.39 -28.99 -4.44
N VAL A 528 -2.87 -27.75 -4.53
CA VAL A 528 -2.32 -26.71 -5.40
C VAL A 528 -0.92 -26.28 -4.90
N LEU A 529 0.04 -26.29 -5.81
CA LEU A 529 1.45 -25.91 -5.63
C LEU A 529 1.82 -24.77 -6.58
N VAL A 530 1.44 -23.55 -6.22
CA VAL A 530 1.94 -22.32 -6.84
C VAL A 530 2.60 -21.45 -5.78
N ASN A 531 3.39 -20.44 -6.19
CA ASN A 531 4.00 -19.50 -5.26
C ASN A 531 2.91 -18.88 -4.34
N PRO A 532 3.17 -18.69 -3.04
CA PRO A 532 2.27 -17.94 -2.15
C PRO A 532 1.94 -16.56 -2.73
N GLY A 533 0.70 -16.09 -2.52
CA GLY A 533 0.14 -14.90 -3.18
C GLY A 533 -0.26 -15.07 -4.66
N VAL A 534 0.21 -16.11 -5.37
CA VAL A 534 -0.25 -16.43 -6.73
C VAL A 534 -1.47 -17.34 -6.67
N ASN A 535 -2.50 -17.04 -7.45
CA ASN A 535 -3.63 -17.94 -7.66
C ASN A 535 -3.46 -18.72 -8.95
N LEU A 536 -3.83 -20.00 -8.93
CA LEU A 536 -3.83 -20.86 -10.10
C LEU A 536 -5.13 -20.67 -10.88
N HIS A 537 -5.02 -20.47 -12.20
CA HIS A 537 -6.18 -20.29 -13.08
C HIS A 537 -6.86 -21.63 -13.36
N LEU A 538 -8.18 -21.69 -13.13
CA LEU A 538 -9.02 -22.82 -13.48
C LEU A 538 -9.42 -22.71 -14.96
N ARG A 539 -8.78 -23.46 -15.86
CA ARG A 539 -8.96 -23.29 -17.31
C ARG A 539 -10.20 -24.02 -17.83
N GLN A 540 -10.85 -23.46 -18.85
CA GLN A 540 -11.98 -24.11 -19.51
C GLN A 540 -11.58 -25.33 -20.36
N PHE A 541 -10.35 -25.38 -20.84
CA PHE A 541 -9.78 -26.45 -21.69
C PHE A 541 -8.31 -26.73 -21.27
N PRO A 542 -7.71 -27.88 -21.62
CA PRO A 542 -6.34 -28.25 -21.25
C PRO A 542 -5.25 -27.47 -22.00
N ARG A 543 -5.25 -26.14 -21.86
CA ARG A 543 -4.27 -25.23 -22.47
C ARG A 543 -4.17 -23.92 -21.67
N SER A 544 -2.97 -23.33 -21.65
CA SER A 544 -2.65 -22.17 -20.82
C SER A 544 -3.39 -20.89 -21.24
N ASP A 545 -3.81 -20.80 -22.51
CA ASP A 545 -4.53 -19.68 -23.10
C ASP A 545 -6.07 -19.82 -23.03
N ALA A 546 -6.59 -20.92 -22.48
CA ALA A 546 -8.04 -21.09 -22.32
C ALA A 546 -8.63 -20.15 -21.26
N LEU A 547 -9.91 -19.81 -21.43
CA LEU A 547 -10.69 -18.98 -20.51
C LEU A 547 -10.55 -19.45 -19.06
N SER A 548 -10.26 -18.51 -18.15
CA SER A 548 -10.24 -18.77 -16.71
C SER A 548 -11.66 -18.75 -16.15
N LEU A 549 -12.14 -19.88 -15.63
CA LEU A 549 -13.46 -20.03 -15.02
C LEU A 549 -13.51 -19.57 -13.56
N GLY A 550 -12.34 -19.38 -12.96
CA GLY A 550 -12.14 -18.93 -11.59
C GLY A 550 -10.66 -18.98 -11.23
N LEU A 551 -10.35 -18.58 -10.00
CA LEU A 551 -9.02 -18.66 -9.41
C LEU A 551 -9.07 -19.62 -8.23
N VAL A 552 -8.08 -20.50 -8.11
CA VAL A 552 -7.89 -21.37 -6.94
C VAL A 552 -6.60 -21.00 -6.22
N PRO A 553 -6.62 -20.72 -4.90
CA PRO A 553 -5.44 -20.27 -4.18
C PRO A 553 -4.42 -21.39 -3.97
N SER A 554 -3.16 -21.00 -3.73
CA SER A 554 -2.12 -21.96 -3.34
C SER A 554 -2.53 -22.75 -2.09
N GLY A 555 -2.14 -24.03 -2.04
CA GLY A 555 -2.47 -24.93 -0.94
C GLY A 555 -3.90 -25.46 -0.91
N ALA A 556 -4.82 -24.99 -1.78
CA ALA A 556 -6.18 -25.52 -1.88
C ALA A 556 -6.20 -27.02 -2.25
N ILE A 557 -7.23 -27.73 -1.80
CA ILE A 557 -7.48 -29.13 -2.14
C ILE A 557 -8.58 -29.21 -3.19
N ILE A 558 -8.31 -29.93 -4.28
CA ILE A 558 -9.23 -30.16 -5.40
C ILE A 558 -9.43 -31.66 -5.66
N THR A 559 -10.57 -32.04 -6.21
CA THR A 559 -10.82 -33.41 -6.68
C THR A 559 -10.25 -33.56 -8.08
N VAL A 560 -9.56 -34.68 -8.39
CA VAL A 560 -9.03 -34.97 -9.73
C VAL A 560 -9.92 -36.01 -10.40
N ASN A 561 -10.58 -35.61 -11.49
CA ASN A 561 -11.51 -36.43 -12.25
C ASN A 561 -10.78 -37.34 -13.26
N GLY A 562 -9.65 -36.88 -13.79
CA GLY A 562 -8.82 -37.61 -14.73
C GLY A 562 -7.77 -36.74 -15.41
N ARG A 563 -7.08 -37.29 -16.40
CA ARG A 563 -6.09 -36.61 -17.24
C ARG A 563 -6.59 -36.48 -18.68
N GLU A 564 -5.94 -35.62 -19.44
CA GLU A 564 -6.25 -35.36 -20.85
C GLU A 564 -6.26 -36.63 -21.72
N GLY A 565 -7.30 -36.74 -22.56
CA GLY A 565 -7.52 -37.82 -23.53
C GLY A 565 -8.07 -37.32 -24.87
N ALA A 566 -8.36 -38.27 -25.76
CA ALA A 566 -8.85 -38.02 -27.13
C ALA A 566 -10.03 -37.03 -27.18
N THR A 567 -10.04 -36.15 -28.19
CA THR A 567 -11.18 -35.27 -28.47
C THR A 567 -12.39 -36.07 -28.94
N THR A 568 -13.57 -35.49 -28.78
CA THR A 568 -14.82 -36.03 -29.33
C THR A 568 -15.00 -35.55 -30.78
N LEU A 569 -15.14 -36.50 -31.71
CA LEU A 569 -15.48 -36.23 -33.11
C LEU A 569 -16.94 -35.79 -33.25
N ALA A 570 -17.27 -35.15 -34.37
CA ALA A 570 -18.59 -34.58 -34.63
C ALA A 570 -19.75 -35.60 -34.68
N ASP A 571 -19.47 -36.91 -34.66
CA ASP A 571 -20.45 -37.99 -34.56
C ASP A 571 -20.61 -38.56 -33.13
N GLY A 572 -19.87 -38.03 -32.15
CA GLY A 572 -19.89 -38.46 -30.75
C GLY A 572 -18.94 -39.61 -30.43
N THR A 573 -18.09 -40.04 -31.36
CA THR A 573 -16.99 -40.98 -31.09
C THR A 573 -15.73 -40.24 -30.62
N LEU A 574 -14.77 -40.96 -30.03
CA LEU A 574 -13.46 -40.39 -29.69
C LEU A 574 -12.51 -40.49 -30.89
N ASP A 575 -11.59 -39.54 -31.02
CA ASP A 575 -10.55 -39.56 -32.05
C ASP A 575 -9.66 -40.82 -31.95
N GLU A 576 -9.77 -41.72 -32.92
CA GLU A 576 -9.01 -42.98 -32.97
C GLU A 576 -7.51 -42.77 -33.27
N ASP A 577 -7.11 -41.60 -33.80
CA ASP A 577 -5.70 -41.27 -34.04
C ASP A 577 -4.99 -40.76 -32.76
N PHE A 578 -5.72 -40.54 -31.65
CA PHE A 578 -5.13 -40.19 -30.37
C PHE A 578 -4.29 -41.33 -29.78
N VAL A 579 -2.99 -41.08 -29.60
CA VAL A 579 -2.07 -42.01 -28.95
C VAL A 579 -1.74 -41.51 -27.55
N ASP A 580 -2.27 -42.20 -26.54
CA ASP A 580 -2.04 -41.94 -25.12
C ASP A 580 -0.53 -41.84 -24.79
N PRO A 581 -0.05 -40.71 -24.23
CA PRO A 581 1.33 -40.58 -23.74
C PRO A 581 1.76 -41.68 -22.77
N ALA A 582 0.85 -42.21 -21.92
CA ALA A 582 1.17 -43.27 -20.97
C ALA A 582 1.56 -44.59 -21.67
N ALA A 583 1.05 -44.85 -22.87
CA ALA A 583 1.42 -46.01 -23.69
C ALA A 583 2.82 -45.88 -24.32
N ARG A 584 3.48 -44.72 -24.21
CA ARG A 584 4.85 -44.46 -24.69
C ARG A 584 5.92 -44.56 -23.60
N LEU A 585 5.53 -44.78 -22.34
CA LEU A 585 6.47 -44.93 -21.22
C LEU A 585 7.34 -46.19 -21.40
N ALA A 586 8.63 -46.07 -21.08
CA ALA A 586 9.60 -47.14 -21.33
C ALA A 586 9.44 -48.33 -20.38
N ASN A 587 8.95 -48.09 -19.16
CA ASN A 587 8.72 -49.10 -18.13
C ASN A 587 7.41 -48.82 -17.37
N ASP A 588 6.79 -49.88 -16.83
CA ASP A 588 5.58 -49.85 -15.99
C ASP A 588 5.74 -49.08 -14.65
N ARG A 589 6.91 -48.47 -14.39
CA ARG A 589 7.21 -47.68 -13.18
C ARG A 589 7.51 -46.20 -13.47
N ASP A 590 7.71 -45.83 -14.73
CA ASP A 590 7.93 -44.43 -15.11
C ASP A 590 6.59 -43.68 -15.00
N ASP A 591 6.57 -42.36 -14.92
CA ASP A 591 5.33 -41.57 -14.93
C ASP A 591 5.34 -40.49 -16.02
N LEU A 592 4.19 -39.89 -16.30
CA LEU A 592 4.08 -38.75 -17.20
C LEU A 592 4.80 -37.52 -16.63
N ASN A 593 5.37 -36.69 -17.50
CA ASN A 593 5.88 -35.39 -17.08
C ASN A 593 4.71 -34.49 -16.66
N ALA A 594 4.82 -33.88 -15.48
CA ALA A 594 3.77 -33.03 -14.93
C ALA A 594 3.56 -31.76 -15.78
N GLU A 595 4.63 -31.21 -16.37
CA GLU A 595 4.58 -30.02 -17.25
C GLU A 595 3.79 -30.28 -18.53
N ASP A 596 3.83 -31.50 -19.07
CA ASP A 596 3.16 -31.91 -20.30
C ASP A 596 1.75 -32.50 -20.05
N THR A 597 1.29 -32.56 -18.80
CA THR A 597 0.05 -33.28 -18.43
C THR A 597 -1.01 -32.33 -17.90
N TRP A 598 -2.16 -32.25 -18.56
CA TRP A 598 -3.34 -31.56 -18.05
C TRP A 598 -4.30 -32.50 -17.33
N LEU A 599 -4.82 -32.05 -16.19
CA LEU A 599 -5.79 -32.77 -15.37
C LEU A 599 -7.14 -32.06 -15.39
N ASN A 600 -8.20 -32.84 -15.55
CA ASN A 600 -9.56 -32.38 -15.30
C ASN A 600 -9.85 -32.52 -13.80
N ILE A 601 -10.35 -31.44 -13.20
CA ILE A 601 -10.54 -31.31 -11.76
C ILE A 601 -11.92 -30.76 -11.45
N THR A 602 -12.38 -30.96 -10.21
CA THR A 602 -13.52 -30.26 -9.61
C THR A 602 -13.05 -29.55 -8.36
N TYR A 603 -13.21 -28.22 -8.32
CA TYR A 603 -12.91 -27.38 -7.17
C TYR A 603 -14.23 -26.98 -6.47
N PRO A 604 -14.47 -27.43 -5.22
CA PRO A 604 -15.60 -26.96 -4.43
C PRO A 604 -15.35 -25.53 -3.96
N THR A 605 -16.25 -24.61 -4.27
CA THR A 605 -16.08 -23.17 -4.02
C THR A 605 -16.53 -22.78 -2.60
N PRO A 606 -15.95 -21.72 -1.99
CA PRO A 606 -16.27 -21.33 -0.61
C PRO A 606 -17.75 -20.99 -0.35
N ASP A 607 -18.50 -20.64 -1.39
CA ASP A 607 -19.93 -20.34 -1.34
C ASP A 607 -20.84 -21.57 -1.58
N GLY A 608 -20.27 -22.77 -1.71
CA GLY A 608 -21.03 -24.02 -1.81
C GLY A 608 -21.45 -24.42 -3.24
N GLY A 609 -20.82 -23.84 -4.25
CA GLY A 609 -20.85 -24.32 -5.63
C GLY A 609 -19.65 -25.21 -5.97
N ASP A 610 -19.51 -25.54 -7.25
CA ASP A 610 -18.40 -26.34 -7.79
C ASP A 610 -17.93 -25.75 -9.13
N VAL A 611 -16.62 -25.80 -9.39
CA VAL A 611 -16.03 -25.49 -10.70
C VAL A 611 -15.33 -26.72 -11.25
N ASP A 612 -15.89 -27.31 -12.30
CA ASP A 612 -15.16 -28.26 -13.15
C ASP A 612 -14.20 -27.47 -14.05
N ALA A 613 -12.94 -27.86 -14.10
CA ALA A 613 -11.92 -27.14 -14.87
C ALA A 613 -10.75 -28.04 -15.29
N TRP A 614 -9.84 -27.46 -16.06
CA TRP A 614 -8.56 -28.03 -16.44
C TRP A 614 -7.41 -27.27 -15.79
N VAL A 615 -6.43 -28.02 -15.29
CA VAL A 615 -5.25 -27.48 -14.60
C VAL A 615 -4.03 -28.32 -14.98
N ASN A 616 -2.88 -27.67 -15.21
CA ASN A 616 -1.64 -28.39 -15.52
C ASN A 616 -1.05 -29.07 -14.27
N ALA A 617 -0.61 -30.32 -14.40
CA ALA A 617 -0.16 -31.14 -13.28
C ALA A 617 1.11 -30.63 -12.60
N LEU A 618 1.93 -29.79 -13.26
CA LEU A 618 3.09 -29.12 -12.66
C LEU A 618 2.74 -28.42 -11.35
N TYR A 619 1.54 -27.83 -11.28
CA TYR A 619 1.08 -27.06 -10.14
C TYR A 619 0.28 -27.89 -9.12
N LEU A 620 0.37 -29.23 -9.16
CA LEU A 620 -0.50 -30.12 -8.38
C LEU A 620 0.27 -31.28 -7.73
N ALA A 621 0.18 -31.39 -6.39
CA ALA A 621 0.55 -32.61 -5.67
C ALA A 621 -0.63 -33.57 -5.58
N VAL A 622 -0.75 -34.47 -6.55
CA VAL A 622 -1.84 -35.46 -6.64
C VAL A 622 -1.64 -36.64 -5.68
N ARG A 623 -2.70 -37.04 -4.98
CA ARG A 623 -2.74 -38.16 -4.03
C ARG A 623 -3.93 -39.08 -4.29
N ASP A 624 -3.71 -40.38 -4.10
CA ASP A 624 -4.74 -41.41 -4.20
C ASP A 624 -5.73 -41.33 -3.01
N ALA A 625 -6.79 -42.13 -3.05
CA ALA A 625 -7.80 -42.22 -1.99
C ALA A 625 -7.26 -42.69 -0.62
N ALA A 626 -6.02 -43.19 -0.56
CA ALA A 626 -5.32 -43.60 0.65
C ALA A 626 -4.24 -42.58 1.09
N GLY A 627 -4.10 -41.45 0.38
CA GLY A 627 -3.15 -40.38 0.66
C GLY A 627 -1.73 -40.57 0.10
N ASN A 628 -1.47 -41.64 -0.65
CA ASN A 628 -0.16 -41.87 -1.29
C ASN A 628 -0.02 -41.00 -2.55
N PRO A 629 1.20 -40.68 -3.02
CA PRO A 629 1.40 -40.01 -4.30
C PRO A 629 0.72 -40.78 -5.44
N GLN A 630 -0.14 -40.11 -6.19
CA GLN A 630 -0.87 -40.70 -7.32
C GLN A 630 -0.01 -40.61 -8.59
N ARG A 631 0.21 -41.75 -9.24
CA ARG A 631 0.86 -41.81 -10.56
C ARG A 631 -0.07 -41.18 -11.60
N LEU A 632 0.40 -40.20 -12.36
CA LEU A 632 -0.40 -39.48 -13.36
C LEU A 632 -0.87 -40.41 -14.48
N ALA A 633 0.00 -41.30 -14.96
CA ALA A 633 -0.33 -42.28 -16.00
C ALA A 633 -1.53 -43.19 -15.67
N ASP A 634 -1.78 -43.44 -14.37
CA ASP A 634 -2.86 -44.30 -13.88
C ASP A 634 -4.22 -43.58 -13.76
N LEU A 635 -4.26 -42.25 -13.97
CA LEU A 635 -5.49 -41.49 -13.99
C LEU A 635 -6.33 -41.84 -15.24
N PRO A 636 -7.68 -41.87 -15.12
CA PRO A 636 -8.57 -42.12 -16.26
C PRO A 636 -8.49 -40.98 -17.28
N LEU A 637 -8.77 -41.29 -18.54
CA LEU A 637 -8.82 -40.31 -19.63
C LEU A 637 -10.14 -39.53 -19.63
N VAL A 638 -10.06 -38.21 -19.79
CA VAL A 638 -11.18 -37.29 -19.97
C VAL A 638 -11.00 -36.58 -21.33
N PRO A 639 -12.04 -36.49 -22.19
CA PRO A 639 -11.90 -35.87 -23.51
C PRO A 639 -11.41 -34.42 -23.43
N SER A 640 -10.35 -34.06 -24.16
CA SER A 640 -9.74 -32.73 -24.07
C SER A 640 -10.62 -31.58 -24.57
N ASP A 641 -11.67 -31.89 -25.36
CA ASP A 641 -12.70 -30.96 -25.80
C ASP A 641 -13.87 -30.81 -24.81
N GLN A 642 -13.87 -31.54 -23.68
CA GLN A 642 -14.87 -31.36 -22.62
C GLN A 642 -14.62 -30.02 -21.89
N PRO A 643 -15.54 -29.03 -22.00
CA PRO A 643 -15.34 -27.74 -21.37
C PRO A 643 -15.57 -27.82 -19.85
N GLY A 644 -14.69 -27.16 -19.09
CA GLY A 644 -14.93 -26.82 -17.70
C GLY A 644 -16.18 -25.93 -17.53
N GLN A 645 -16.83 -26.01 -16.37
CA GLN A 645 -18.06 -25.29 -16.04
C GLN A 645 -18.12 -24.94 -14.55
N ALA A 646 -18.40 -23.68 -14.25
CA ALA A 646 -18.82 -23.24 -12.92
C ALA A 646 -20.32 -23.54 -12.70
N ARG A 647 -20.68 -24.10 -11.54
CA ARG A 647 -22.06 -24.45 -11.17
C ARG A 647 -22.38 -23.96 -9.77
N ASN A 648 -23.53 -23.29 -9.62
CA ASN A 648 -24.06 -22.80 -8.34
C ASN A 648 -23.09 -21.92 -7.51
N THR A 649 -22.09 -21.30 -8.14
CA THR A 649 -21.16 -20.37 -7.50
C THR A 649 -21.35 -18.94 -8.00
N SER A 650 -21.10 -18.00 -7.10
CA SER A 650 -20.96 -16.56 -7.28
C SER A 650 -19.53 -16.14 -7.66
N ILE A 651 -18.55 -17.06 -7.65
CA ILE A 651 -17.27 -16.86 -8.32
C ILE A 651 -17.56 -16.65 -9.81
N GLN A 652 -17.57 -15.39 -10.23
CA GLN A 652 -17.52 -15.07 -11.64
C GLN A 652 -16.10 -15.38 -12.14
N PRO A 653 -15.95 -15.77 -13.42
CA PRO A 653 -14.68 -15.63 -14.11
C PRO A 653 -14.11 -14.25 -13.77
N PRO A 654 -12.81 -14.12 -13.40
CA PRO A 654 -12.22 -12.79 -13.34
C PRO A 654 -12.52 -12.11 -14.67
N SER A 655 -13.00 -10.86 -14.64
CA SER A 655 -13.04 -10.03 -15.84
C SER A 655 -11.72 -10.21 -16.55
N ALA A 656 -11.75 -10.54 -17.84
CA ALA A 656 -10.53 -10.80 -18.59
C ALA A 656 -9.57 -9.64 -18.29
N VAL A 657 -8.35 -9.98 -17.86
CA VAL A 657 -7.26 -9.02 -17.97
C VAL A 657 -7.12 -8.87 -19.48
N ASP A 658 -7.78 -7.85 -20.02
CA ASP A 658 -7.61 -7.48 -21.41
C ASP A 658 -6.11 -7.27 -21.58
N ASP A 659 -5.50 -8.05 -22.46
CA ASP A 659 -4.06 -7.98 -22.72
C ASP A 659 -3.75 -6.56 -23.23
N VAL A 660 -3.24 -5.71 -22.33
CA VAL A 660 -3.09 -4.29 -22.63
C VAL A 660 -1.84 -4.12 -23.47
N ILE A 661 -2.05 -4.11 -24.77
CA ILE A 661 -1.04 -3.72 -25.74
C ILE A 661 -0.88 -2.20 -25.63
N THR A 662 0.32 -1.75 -25.30
CA THR A 662 0.69 -0.33 -25.29
C THR A 662 1.84 -0.04 -26.24
N VAL A 663 1.99 1.23 -26.61
CA VAL A 663 3.18 1.75 -27.27
C VAL A 663 3.77 2.89 -26.46
N THR A 664 5.10 2.91 -26.31
CA THR A 664 5.84 4.03 -25.72
C THR A 664 6.62 4.76 -26.81
N ILE A 665 6.48 6.09 -26.90
CA ILE A 665 7.20 6.90 -27.88
C ILE A 665 8.71 6.91 -27.59
N ILE A 666 9.53 6.61 -28.60
CA ILE A 666 10.99 6.59 -28.52
C ILE A 666 11.66 7.28 -29.72
N GLY A 667 12.95 7.54 -29.60
CA GLY A 667 13.79 7.95 -30.73
C GLY A 667 13.57 9.38 -31.26
N LEU A 668 12.87 10.24 -30.50
CA LEU A 668 12.71 11.66 -30.86
C LEU A 668 13.88 12.51 -30.35
N ASP A 669 14.29 13.50 -31.16
CA ASP A 669 15.25 14.53 -30.74
C ASP A 669 14.67 15.45 -29.64
N PRO A 670 15.51 16.05 -28.76
CA PRO A 670 15.03 16.92 -27.70
C PRO A 670 14.22 18.12 -28.21
N GLY A 671 12.95 18.20 -27.78
CA GLY A 671 11.99 19.24 -28.20
C GLY A 671 11.06 18.82 -29.34
N VAL A 672 11.32 17.68 -30.00
CA VAL A 672 10.43 17.12 -31.03
C VAL A 672 9.30 16.32 -30.37
N ASN A 673 8.10 16.41 -30.94
CA ASN A 673 6.93 15.63 -30.55
C ASN A 673 6.45 14.78 -31.74
N LEU A 674 6.04 13.54 -31.49
CA LEU A 674 5.39 12.71 -32.51
C LEU A 674 3.96 13.19 -32.74
N ASN A 675 3.49 13.15 -33.99
CA ASN A 675 2.10 13.49 -34.32
C ASN A 675 1.23 12.22 -34.28
N ILE A 676 0.14 12.24 -33.52
CA ILE A 676 -0.97 11.28 -33.69
C ILE A 676 -1.80 11.79 -34.88
N ARG A 677 -1.96 10.98 -35.92
CA ARG A 677 -2.55 11.41 -37.21
C ARG A 677 -3.95 10.87 -37.44
N ARG A 678 -4.71 11.54 -38.31
CA ARG A 678 -6.05 11.12 -38.71
C ARG A 678 -6.05 9.92 -39.66
N THR A 679 -4.97 9.72 -40.41
CA THR A 679 -4.78 8.63 -41.39
C THR A 679 -3.34 8.08 -41.28
N PRO A 680 -3.07 6.82 -41.66
CA PRO A 680 -1.75 6.19 -41.55
C PRO A 680 -0.82 6.64 -42.69
N THR A 681 -0.55 7.94 -42.76
CA THR A 681 0.22 8.59 -43.83
C THR A 681 1.01 9.77 -43.28
N THR A 682 2.21 10.02 -43.82
CA THR A 682 3.04 11.18 -43.42
C THR A 682 2.40 12.53 -43.74
N ASP A 683 1.49 12.56 -44.73
CA ASP A 683 0.72 13.74 -45.14
C ASP A 683 -0.62 13.85 -44.38
N GLY A 684 -0.95 12.87 -43.54
CA GLY A 684 -2.18 12.82 -42.76
C GLY A 684 -2.25 13.91 -41.69
N GLU A 685 -3.40 14.56 -41.58
CA GLU A 685 -3.72 15.60 -40.59
C GLU A 685 -3.31 15.17 -39.17
N ALA A 686 -2.50 15.99 -38.49
CA ALA A 686 -2.16 15.77 -37.08
C ALA A 686 -3.34 16.15 -36.17
N LEU A 687 -3.79 15.20 -35.36
CA LEU A 687 -4.88 15.37 -34.38
C LEU A 687 -4.36 15.93 -33.06
N THR A 688 -3.19 15.48 -32.62
CA THR A 688 -2.46 16.01 -31.48
C THR A 688 -0.97 15.64 -31.56
N ARG A 689 -0.17 16.19 -30.66
CA ARG A 689 1.27 15.96 -30.54
C ARG A 689 1.60 15.38 -29.17
N VAL A 690 2.54 14.44 -29.13
CA VAL A 690 2.95 13.72 -27.91
C VAL A 690 4.48 13.73 -27.76
N PRO A 691 5.02 13.98 -26.56
CA PRO A 691 6.46 13.96 -26.32
C PRO A 691 7.05 12.55 -26.29
N ASN A 692 8.37 12.49 -26.38
CA ASN A 692 9.15 11.27 -26.17
C ASN A 692 8.85 10.67 -24.78
N GLY A 693 8.73 9.35 -24.68
CA GLY A 693 8.34 8.64 -23.46
C GLY A 693 6.84 8.61 -23.17
N THR A 694 5.97 9.16 -24.02
CA THR A 694 4.51 9.03 -23.85
C THR A 694 4.07 7.59 -24.10
N THR A 695 3.30 6.99 -23.20
CA THR A 695 2.70 5.66 -23.38
C THR A 695 1.22 5.78 -23.75
N MET A 696 0.75 4.92 -24.67
CA MET A 696 -0.63 4.92 -25.19
C MET A 696 -1.15 3.50 -25.39
N GLU A 697 -2.48 3.32 -25.28
CA GLU A 697 -3.18 2.06 -25.57
C GLU A 697 -3.22 1.81 -27.08
N VAL A 698 -2.97 0.57 -27.51
CA VAL A 698 -3.06 0.14 -28.91
C VAL A 698 -4.45 -0.42 -29.18
N VAL A 699 -5.16 0.20 -30.13
CA VAL A 699 -6.45 -0.28 -30.65
C VAL A 699 -6.23 -1.32 -31.75
N GLY A 700 -5.11 -1.25 -32.47
CA GLY A 700 -4.72 -2.16 -33.53
C GLY A 700 -3.59 -1.61 -34.40
N ALA A 701 -3.30 -2.26 -35.52
CA ALA A 701 -2.32 -1.77 -36.51
C ALA A 701 -2.81 -2.02 -37.94
N ASN A 702 -2.23 -1.34 -38.94
CA ASN A 702 -2.55 -1.61 -40.34
C ASN A 702 -1.98 -2.98 -40.78
N ALA A 703 -2.34 -3.41 -42.00
CA ALA A 703 -1.95 -4.72 -42.51
C ALA A 703 -0.42 -4.87 -42.70
N ASP A 704 0.27 -3.78 -43.06
CA ASP A 704 1.72 -3.78 -43.32
C ASP A 704 2.57 -3.55 -42.04
N ARG A 705 1.93 -3.35 -40.88
CA ARG A 705 2.56 -3.17 -39.56
C ARG A 705 3.57 -2.02 -39.50
N ASP A 706 3.38 -0.96 -40.28
CA ASP A 706 4.18 0.28 -40.24
C ASP A 706 3.46 1.44 -39.51
N TRP A 707 2.15 1.31 -39.28
CA TRP A 707 1.34 2.23 -38.47
C TRP A 707 0.50 1.51 -37.41
N VAL A 708 0.49 2.09 -36.20
CA VAL A 708 -0.34 1.64 -35.06
C VAL A 708 -1.49 2.62 -34.87
N PHE A 709 -2.70 2.11 -34.73
CA PHE A 709 -3.87 2.90 -34.34
C PHE A 709 -3.97 2.88 -32.81
N VAL A 710 -3.85 4.05 -32.19
CA VAL A 710 -3.76 4.21 -30.73
C VAL A 710 -4.94 4.97 -30.17
N ARG A 711 -5.17 4.78 -28.87
CA ARG A 711 -6.03 5.60 -28.02
C ARG A 711 -5.16 6.34 -27.00
N PHE A 712 -5.32 7.66 -26.97
CA PHE A 712 -4.59 8.56 -26.09
C PHE A 712 -5.57 9.45 -25.31
N THR A 713 -5.32 9.59 -24.02
CA THR A 713 -6.07 10.48 -23.11
C THR A 713 -5.09 11.57 -22.64
N PRO A 714 -5.16 12.80 -23.18
CA PRO A 714 -4.28 13.88 -22.76
C PRO A 714 -4.55 14.33 -21.32
N THR A 715 -3.58 14.98 -20.68
CA THR A 715 -3.65 15.40 -19.27
C THR A 715 -4.66 16.50 -18.98
N ASP A 716 -5.10 17.25 -20.00
CA ASP A 716 -6.19 18.24 -19.94
C ASP A 716 -7.57 17.64 -20.23
N GLY A 717 -7.64 16.33 -20.52
CA GLY A 717 -8.87 15.54 -20.64
C GLY A 717 -9.38 15.32 -22.06
N GLY A 718 -10.35 14.40 -22.17
CA GLY A 718 -10.87 13.91 -23.46
C GLY A 718 -10.04 12.75 -24.03
N VAL A 719 -10.45 12.23 -25.18
CA VAL A 719 -9.82 11.06 -25.82
C VAL A 719 -9.54 11.36 -27.29
N VAL A 720 -8.33 11.08 -27.74
CA VAL A 720 -7.90 11.11 -29.14
C VAL A 720 -7.64 9.68 -29.60
N ARG A 721 -8.21 9.29 -30.73
CA ARG A 721 -7.85 8.04 -31.44
C ARG A 721 -7.20 8.40 -32.76
N GLY A 722 -6.12 7.74 -33.15
CA GLY A 722 -5.40 8.06 -34.39
C GLY A 722 -4.16 7.20 -34.62
N TRP A 723 -3.47 7.48 -35.72
CA TRP A 723 -2.35 6.67 -36.22
C TRP A 723 -0.99 7.25 -35.81
N VAL A 724 -0.09 6.40 -35.32
CA VAL A 724 1.33 6.71 -35.05
C VAL A 724 2.23 5.76 -35.83
N SER A 725 3.40 6.22 -36.26
CA SER A 725 4.33 5.40 -37.04
C SER A 725 5.14 4.48 -36.12
N VAL A 726 5.30 3.22 -36.53
CA VAL A 726 6.07 2.19 -35.82
C VAL A 726 7.54 2.58 -35.61
N GLN A 727 8.10 3.44 -36.46
CA GLN A 727 9.51 3.87 -36.38
C GLN A 727 9.88 4.64 -35.11
N PHE A 728 8.88 5.13 -34.36
CA PHE A 728 9.05 5.97 -33.16
C PHE A 728 8.36 5.37 -31.93
N VAL A 729 8.11 4.05 -31.90
CA VAL A 729 7.47 3.37 -30.77
C VAL A 729 8.12 2.04 -30.42
N ASP A 730 8.24 1.77 -29.13
CA ASP A 730 8.41 0.41 -28.60
C ASP A 730 7.02 -0.15 -28.26
N LEU A 731 6.71 -1.37 -28.71
CA LEU A 731 5.51 -2.09 -28.32
C LEU A 731 5.71 -2.83 -27.00
N GLN A 732 4.67 -2.84 -26.17
CA GLN A 732 4.63 -3.59 -24.92
C GLN A 732 3.31 -4.35 -24.80
N LEU A 733 3.37 -5.53 -24.18
CA LEU A 733 2.22 -6.31 -23.75
C LEU A 733 2.29 -6.39 -22.23
N ASN A 734 1.28 -5.86 -21.52
CA ASN A 734 1.24 -5.84 -20.05
C ASN A 734 2.54 -5.29 -19.42
N ASN A 735 3.05 -4.18 -19.98
CA ASN A 735 4.31 -3.50 -19.62
C ASN A 735 5.61 -4.29 -19.86
N LEU A 736 5.58 -5.42 -20.56
CA LEU A 736 6.76 -6.14 -21.04
C LEU A 736 7.02 -5.87 -22.52
N PRO A 737 8.26 -5.68 -22.99
CA PRO A 737 8.57 -5.51 -24.41
C PRO A 737 8.04 -6.66 -25.26
N THR A 738 7.41 -6.34 -26.40
CA THR A 738 6.84 -7.31 -27.34
C THR A 738 7.03 -6.84 -28.78
N ASP A 739 6.67 -7.68 -29.75
CA ASP A 739 6.67 -7.35 -31.18
C ASP A 739 5.39 -7.83 -31.89
N PHE A 740 5.24 -7.45 -33.16
CA PHE A 740 4.08 -7.82 -33.96
C PHE A 740 3.99 -9.33 -34.24
N GLU A 741 5.11 -10.06 -34.29
CA GLU A 741 5.12 -11.51 -34.56
C GLU A 741 4.55 -12.28 -33.35
N ALA A 742 4.96 -11.90 -32.14
CA ALA A 742 4.42 -12.44 -30.90
C ALA A 742 2.93 -12.11 -30.70
N LEU A 743 2.50 -10.87 -30.98
CA LEU A 743 1.11 -10.46 -30.86
C LEU A 743 0.19 -11.12 -31.90
N ASP A 744 0.67 -11.34 -33.12
CA ASP A 744 -0.09 -12.04 -34.18
C ASP A 744 -0.15 -13.55 -33.94
N ALA A 745 0.92 -14.17 -33.42
CA ALA A 745 0.93 -15.57 -33.02
C ALA A 745 -0.10 -15.88 -31.90
N GLN A 746 -0.40 -14.89 -31.06
CA GLN A 746 -1.39 -14.97 -29.98
C GLN A 746 -2.77 -14.40 -30.38
N ALA A 747 -2.91 -13.89 -31.61
CA ALA A 747 -4.13 -13.25 -32.14
C ALA A 747 -4.65 -12.06 -31.29
N LEU A 748 -3.77 -11.36 -30.57
CA LEU A 748 -4.11 -10.25 -29.67
C LEU A 748 -4.27 -8.91 -30.40
N LEU A 749 -3.64 -8.74 -31.56
CA LEU A 749 -3.62 -7.46 -32.28
C LEU A 749 -4.65 -7.40 -33.41
N THR A 750 -5.59 -6.46 -33.31
CA THR A 750 -6.57 -6.21 -34.37
C THR A 750 -5.93 -5.54 -35.59
N THR A 751 -6.21 -6.06 -36.80
CA THR A 751 -5.89 -5.37 -38.05
C THR A 751 -6.94 -4.31 -38.34
N VAL A 752 -6.51 -3.05 -38.38
CA VAL A 752 -7.34 -1.88 -38.67
C VAL A 752 -7.17 -1.49 -40.13
N ALA A 753 -8.28 -1.23 -40.83
CA ALA A 753 -8.24 -0.80 -42.22
C ALA A 753 -7.72 0.63 -42.36
N GLU A 754 -6.97 0.94 -43.42
CA GLU A 754 -6.29 2.24 -43.57
C GLU A 754 -7.24 3.42 -43.85
N ASP A 755 -8.50 3.13 -44.17
CA ASP A 755 -9.57 4.11 -44.27
C ASP A 755 -10.25 4.43 -42.91
N GLU A 756 -9.90 3.72 -41.83
CA GLU A 756 -10.30 4.08 -40.47
C GLU A 756 -9.67 5.42 -40.06
N ARG A 757 -10.52 6.39 -39.73
CA ARG A 757 -10.07 7.78 -39.47
C ARG A 757 -10.07 8.08 -37.99
N GLY A 758 -8.96 8.62 -37.52
CA GLY A 758 -8.84 9.15 -36.16
C GLY A 758 -9.76 10.34 -35.85
N GLY A 759 -9.98 10.61 -34.57
CA GLY A 759 -10.85 11.68 -34.08
C GLY A 759 -10.69 11.97 -32.59
N SER A 760 -11.25 13.11 -32.17
CA SER A 760 -11.19 13.64 -30.80
C SER A 760 -12.59 13.70 -30.17
N GLY A 761 -12.73 13.20 -28.94
CA GLY A 761 -13.97 13.22 -28.17
C GLY A 761 -14.35 14.60 -27.62
N ALA A 762 -15.62 14.79 -27.27
CA ALA A 762 -16.11 16.04 -26.70
C ALA A 762 -15.47 16.33 -25.33
N GLY A 763 -14.79 17.47 -25.22
CA GLY A 763 -14.02 17.88 -24.04
C GLY A 763 -12.57 18.19 -24.36
N ALA A 764 -11.97 17.49 -25.34
CA ALA A 764 -10.66 17.84 -25.86
C ALA A 764 -10.72 19.21 -26.56
N GLN A 765 -9.80 20.12 -26.20
CA GLN A 765 -9.53 21.28 -27.05
C GLN A 765 -9.10 20.76 -28.42
N VAL A 766 -9.78 21.17 -29.50
CA VAL A 766 -9.22 21.00 -30.84
C VAL A 766 -7.97 21.88 -30.88
N PRO A 767 -6.76 21.33 -31.03
CA PRO A 767 -5.57 22.16 -31.08
C PRO A 767 -5.70 23.13 -32.26
N VAL A 768 -5.42 24.40 -31.99
CA VAL A 768 -5.23 25.39 -33.05
C VAL A 768 -4.14 24.86 -33.99
N VAL A 769 -4.37 24.97 -35.30
CA VAL A 769 -3.43 24.54 -36.35
C VAL A 769 -2.02 24.98 -35.96
N PRO A 770 -1.02 24.08 -35.93
CA PRO A 770 0.31 24.45 -35.46
C PRO A 770 0.87 25.60 -36.30
N THR A 771 1.20 26.72 -35.65
CA THR A 771 2.29 27.54 -36.15
C THR A 771 3.54 26.66 -36.19
N VAL A 772 4.19 26.64 -37.35
CA VAL A 772 5.60 26.24 -37.51
C VAL A 772 6.42 26.90 -36.39
N ASP A 773 7.46 26.25 -35.88
CA ASP A 773 8.42 26.96 -35.01
C ASP A 773 8.91 28.16 -35.82
N PRO A 774 8.59 29.40 -35.42
CA PRO A 774 8.78 30.54 -36.31
C PRO A 774 10.28 30.92 -36.43
N LEU A 775 11.18 30.18 -35.75
CA LEU A 775 12.63 30.25 -35.88
C LEU A 775 13.21 29.16 -36.81
N GLU A 776 12.44 28.12 -37.15
CA GLU A 776 12.83 27.07 -38.10
C GLU A 776 12.57 27.56 -39.54
N ASP A 777 13.55 27.41 -40.44
CA ASP A 777 13.60 27.99 -41.78
C ASP A 777 13.47 29.53 -41.86
N ALA A 778 13.61 30.22 -40.73
CA ALA A 778 13.61 31.69 -40.64
C ALA A 778 15.02 32.26 -40.41
N ILE A 779 15.29 33.45 -40.93
CA ILE A 779 16.52 34.19 -40.63
C ILE A 779 16.37 34.78 -39.23
N VAL A 780 17.19 34.33 -38.28
CA VAL A 780 17.15 34.74 -36.88
C VAL A 780 18.29 35.71 -36.56
N ALA A 781 17.97 36.86 -35.98
CA ALA A 781 18.92 37.80 -35.40
C ALA A 781 19.03 37.60 -33.89
N GLU A 782 20.23 37.25 -33.40
CA GLU A 782 20.55 37.29 -31.97
C GLU A 782 21.24 38.62 -31.62
N VAL A 783 20.70 39.38 -30.66
CA VAL A 783 21.23 40.70 -30.27
C VAL A 783 22.58 40.56 -29.57
N SER A 784 23.61 41.21 -30.11
CA SER A 784 25.00 41.13 -29.64
C SER A 784 25.52 42.51 -29.25
N ILE A 785 25.22 42.90 -28.01
CA ILE A 785 25.64 44.15 -27.36
C ILE A 785 26.12 43.86 -25.93
N ASN A 786 26.65 44.88 -25.24
CA ASN A 786 27.00 44.75 -23.83
C ASN A 786 25.76 44.32 -22.99
N PRO A 787 25.88 43.40 -22.02
CA PRO A 787 24.73 42.87 -21.27
C PRO A 787 23.85 43.93 -20.58
N ASP A 788 24.45 45.05 -20.14
CA ASP A 788 23.75 46.15 -19.46
C ASP A 788 23.17 47.21 -20.42
N ALA A 789 23.24 46.97 -21.74
CA ALA A 789 22.70 47.83 -22.78
C ALA A 789 21.48 47.19 -23.47
N ASN A 790 20.63 48.03 -24.07
CA ASN A 790 19.49 47.59 -24.87
C ASN A 790 19.61 48.10 -26.31
N LEU A 791 19.21 47.27 -27.28
CA LEU A 791 19.10 47.65 -28.68
C LEU A 791 17.73 48.31 -28.91
N HIS A 792 17.72 49.47 -29.57
CA HIS A 792 16.50 50.19 -29.87
C HIS A 792 15.82 49.62 -31.12
N LEU A 793 14.58 49.13 -30.99
CA LEU A 793 13.69 48.87 -32.14
C LEU A 793 13.16 50.22 -32.65
N ARG A 794 13.34 50.56 -33.92
CA ARG A 794 12.99 51.89 -34.47
C ARG A 794 11.87 51.84 -35.49
N ARG A 795 11.10 52.93 -35.61
CA ARG A 795 10.02 53.02 -36.60
C ARG A 795 10.53 53.05 -38.05
N ASP A 796 11.63 53.74 -38.30
CA ASP A 796 12.29 53.85 -39.60
C ASP A 796 13.77 53.40 -39.48
N PRO A 797 14.43 52.96 -40.57
CA PRO A 797 15.82 52.52 -40.58
C PRO A 797 16.81 53.71 -40.49
N SER A 798 16.76 54.45 -39.38
CA SER A 798 17.63 55.58 -39.06
C SER A 798 17.88 55.67 -37.56
N ALA A 799 19.12 55.95 -37.16
CA ALA A 799 19.48 56.16 -35.75
C ALA A 799 18.76 57.36 -35.09
N SER A 800 18.16 58.26 -35.90
CA SER A 800 17.35 59.38 -35.41
C SER A 800 15.84 59.11 -35.39
N SER A 801 15.39 57.93 -35.82
CA SER A 801 13.96 57.56 -35.78
C SER A 801 13.53 57.19 -34.35
N GLU A 802 12.23 57.32 -34.08
CA GLU A 802 11.58 57.03 -32.82
C GLU A 802 11.84 55.57 -32.38
N SER A 803 12.19 55.37 -31.11
CA SER A 803 12.33 54.04 -30.53
C SER A 803 10.95 53.53 -30.13
N LEU A 804 10.53 52.42 -30.71
CA LEU A 804 9.28 51.73 -30.41
C LEU A 804 9.41 50.86 -29.15
N ALA A 805 10.53 50.13 -29.03
CA ALA A 805 10.83 49.24 -27.92
C ALA A 805 12.33 49.22 -27.60
N LEU A 806 12.69 48.62 -26.46
CA LEU A 806 14.05 48.30 -26.04
C LEU A 806 14.21 46.78 -26.00
N ILE A 807 15.20 46.25 -26.71
CA ILE A 807 15.46 44.82 -26.85
C ILE A 807 16.73 44.48 -26.04
N PRO A 808 16.68 43.55 -25.07
CA PRO A 808 17.85 43.10 -24.32
C PRO A 808 18.93 42.43 -25.18
N SER A 809 20.15 42.33 -24.62
CA SER A 809 21.21 41.50 -25.22
C SER A 809 20.83 40.01 -25.16
N GLY A 810 21.21 39.25 -26.19
CA GLY A 810 20.89 37.82 -26.33
C GLY A 810 19.47 37.51 -26.81
N THR A 811 18.58 38.49 -26.98
CA THR A 811 17.25 38.26 -27.55
C THR A 811 17.36 37.78 -29.00
N ARG A 812 16.56 36.76 -29.36
CA ARG A 812 16.43 36.22 -30.72
C ARG A 812 15.17 36.75 -31.39
N LEU A 813 15.31 37.25 -32.61
CA LEU A 813 14.25 37.90 -33.39
C LEU A 813 14.22 37.34 -34.82
N ILE A 814 13.05 37.27 -35.42
CA ILE A 814 12.92 36.91 -36.84
C ILE A 814 13.17 38.14 -37.70
N VAL A 815 14.00 37.99 -38.72
CA VAL A 815 14.33 39.00 -39.74
C VAL A 815 13.52 38.74 -41.00
N SER A 816 12.77 39.74 -41.44
CA SER A 816 12.00 39.69 -42.70
C SER A 816 12.79 40.20 -43.89
N GLU A 817 13.40 41.38 -43.75
CA GLU A 817 13.99 42.13 -44.86
C GLU A 817 15.09 43.10 -44.38
N ARG A 818 15.83 43.68 -45.33
CA ARG A 818 16.85 44.72 -45.10
C ARG A 818 16.69 45.91 -46.02
N ILE A 819 17.32 47.03 -45.67
CA ILE A 819 17.52 48.12 -46.63
C ILE A 819 18.67 47.79 -47.62
N PRO A 820 18.72 48.40 -48.82
CA PRO A 820 19.73 48.09 -49.85
C PRO A 820 21.20 48.22 -49.41
N SER A 821 21.50 49.00 -48.38
CA SER A 821 22.86 49.19 -47.84
C SER A 821 23.26 48.16 -46.77
N GLY A 822 22.38 47.23 -46.39
CA GLY A 822 22.63 46.23 -45.34
C GLY A 822 22.72 46.78 -43.91
N ALA A 823 22.77 48.09 -43.72
CA ALA A 823 22.99 48.70 -42.40
C ALA A 823 21.82 48.52 -41.40
N TRP A 824 20.62 48.26 -41.89
CA TRP A 824 19.41 48.05 -41.09
C TRP A 824 18.62 46.85 -41.61
N VAL A 825 18.13 46.04 -40.67
CA VAL A 825 17.21 44.94 -40.93
C VAL A 825 15.89 45.17 -40.19
N GLN A 826 14.79 44.69 -40.76
CA GLN A 826 13.47 44.72 -40.16
C GLN A 826 13.26 43.43 -39.36
N VAL A 827 12.74 43.58 -38.15
CA VAL A 827 12.47 42.51 -37.20
C VAL A 827 11.12 42.73 -36.53
N THR A 828 10.54 41.66 -35.98
CA THR A 828 9.37 41.76 -35.10
C THR A 828 9.74 41.39 -33.68
N PHE A 829 9.39 42.25 -32.71
CA PHE A 829 9.57 42.03 -31.28
C PHE A 829 8.26 42.33 -30.56
N GLU A 830 7.78 41.44 -29.70
CA GLU A 830 6.49 41.57 -28.99
C GLU A 830 5.29 41.90 -29.92
N ASN A 831 5.27 41.29 -31.12
CA ASN A 831 4.31 41.56 -32.21
C ASN A 831 4.36 42.97 -32.82
N GLN A 832 5.39 43.77 -32.53
CA GLN A 832 5.63 45.06 -33.15
C GLN A 832 6.77 44.97 -34.19
N PRO A 833 6.51 45.27 -35.48
CA PRO A 833 7.56 45.35 -36.49
C PRO A 833 8.34 46.66 -36.36
N GLY A 834 9.64 46.60 -36.63
CA GLY A 834 10.51 47.78 -36.65
C GLY A 834 11.93 47.45 -37.11
N TRP A 835 12.79 48.46 -37.14
CA TRP A 835 14.14 48.38 -37.71
C TRP A 835 15.21 48.38 -36.62
N VAL A 836 16.20 47.50 -36.76
CA VAL A 836 17.40 47.43 -35.93
C VAL A 836 18.67 47.52 -36.79
N ALA A 837 19.75 48.07 -36.22
CA ALA A 837 21.00 48.24 -36.94
C ALA A 837 21.78 46.92 -36.98
N ALA A 838 22.16 46.47 -38.18
CA ALA A 838 22.74 45.13 -38.41
C ALA A 838 24.07 44.88 -37.66
N GLN A 839 24.82 45.94 -37.34
CA GLN A 839 26.09 45.85 -36.60
C GLN A 839 25.95 45.40 -35.13
N PHE A 840 24.73 45.34 -34.59
CA PHE A 840 24.45 44.97 -33.19
C PHE A 840 23.74 43.62 -33.05
N ILE A 841 23.70 42.83 -34.11
CA ILE A 841 23.05 41.53 -34.18
C ILE A 841 23.97 40.53 -34.87
N ARG A 842 23.75 39.24 -34.60
CA ARG A 842 24.35 38.12 -35.34
C ARG A 842 23.23 37.35 -36.02
N LEU A 843 23.32 37.20 -37.34
CA LEU A 843 22.33 36.46 -38.11
C LEU A 843 22.66 34.97 -38.18
N THR A 844 21.63 34.13 -38.07
CA THR A 844 21.69 32.70 -38.31
C THR A 844 20.46 32.21 -39.08
N LEU A 845 20.61 31.17 -39.89
CA LEU A 845 19.52 30.41 -40.49
C LEU A 845 19.74 28.95 -40.10
N ASN A 846 18.75 28.32 -39.46
CA ASN A 846 18.84 26.95 -38.92
C ASN A 846 20.14 26.69 -38.12
N GLY A 847 20.52 27.67 -37.28
CA GLY A 847 21.72 27.62 -36.43
C GLY A 847 23.07 27.91 -37.13
N VAL A 848 23.10 27.96 -38.46
CA VAL A 848 24.30 28.32 -39.24
C VAL A 848 24.39 29.83 -39.41
N ALA A 849 25.59 30.41 -39.31
CA ALA A 849 25.78 31.86 -39.51
C ALA A 849 25.35 32.29 -40.92
N PHE A 850 24.58 33.36 -41.00
CA PHE A 850 23.99 33.89 -42.24
C PHE A 850 24.54 35.29 -42.54
N ASP A 851 24.77 35.64 -43.81
CA ASP A 851 25.26 36.98 -44.17
C ASP A 851 24.10 37.98 -44.24
N VAL A 852 24.32 39.22 -43.81
CA VAL A 852 23.32 40.27 -43.93
C VAL A 852 23.07 40.63 -45.39
N ASP A 853 24.06 40.49 -46.27
CA ASP A 853 23.85 40.79 -47.70
C ASP A 853 22.95 39.76 -48.41
N ASP A 854 22.80 38.56 -47.86
CA ASP A 854 21.88 37.53 -48.37
C ASP A 854 20.44 37.69 -47.85
N VAL A 855 20.19 38.63 -46.92
CA VAL A 855 18.82 38.97 -46.48
C VAL A 855 18.07 39.70 -47.62
N PRO A 856 16.80 39.37 -47.90
CA PRO A 856 15.99 40.03 -48.92
C PRO A 856 15.92 41.55 -48.75
N VAL A 857 16.09 42.29 -49.85
CA VAL A 857 15.99 43.76 -49.84
C VAL A 857 14.53 44.19 -49.91
N SER A 858 14.12 45.02 -48.94
CA SER A 858 12.77 45.56 -48.80
C SER A 858 12.31 46.34 -50.03
N GLU A 859 11.16 45.95 -50.59
CA GLU A 859 10.62 46.52 -51.84
C GLU A 859 10.31 48.02 -51.75
N ASP A 860 9.98 48.52 -50.56
CA ASP A 860 9.78 49.96 -50.30
C ASP A 860 11.03 50.81 -50.62
N PHE A 861 12.21 50.17 -50.66
CA PHE A 861 13.48 50.81 -51.00
C PHE A 861 14.05 50.38 -52.37
N THR A 862 13.37 49.51 -53.14
CA THR A 862 13.82 49.06 -54.48
C THR A 862 13.33 49.92 -55.64
N THR A 863 12.41 50.87 -55.43
CA THR A 863 11.77 51.70 -56.48
C THR A 863 12.66 52.77 -57.15
N ILE A 864 13.97 52.52 -57.21
CA ILE A 864 14.91 53.13 -58.14
C ILE A 864 15.75 52.05 -58.81
N LEU A 865 15.15 51.33 -59.77
CA LEU A 865 15.73 50.86 -61.05
C LEU A 865 14.86 49.77 -61.72
N GLU A 866 13.85 50.15 -62.51
CA GLU A 866 13.38 49.30 -63.62
C GLU A 866 13.24 50.09 -64.93
N PRO A 867 13.70 49.56 -66.09
CA PRO A 867 13.51 50.18 -67.39
C PRO A 867 12.13 49.87 -68.01
N ILE A 868 11.57 50.86 -68.70
CA ILE A 868 10.32 50.78 -69.48
C ILE A 868 10.52 49.93 -70.75
N GLU A 869 9.58 49.05 -71.11
CA GLU A 869 9.31 48.49 -72.47
C GLU A 869 7.84 47.95 -72.49
N PRO A 870 7.17 47.69 -73.64
CA PRO A 870 5.87 48.33 -73.90
C PRO A 870 4.63 47.43 -74.09
N LEU A 871 3.47 48.10 -74.14
CA LEU A 871 2.09 47.59 -74.15
C LEU A 871 1.70 46.75 -75.39
N GLU A 872 0.94 45.67 -75.17
CA GLU A 872 0.11 45.00 -76.19
C GLU A 872 -1.35 45.52 -76.23
N PRO A 873 -2.11 45.33 -77.32
CA PRO A 873 -3.33 46.10 -77.60
C PRO A 873 -4.62 45.56 -76.94
N ILE A 874 -5.54 46.49 -76.66
CA ILE A 874 -6.86 46.24 -76.07
C ILE A 874 -7.94 46.14 -77.16
N GLU A 875 -8.89 45.20 -77.02
CA GLU A 875 -10.26 45.39 -77.55
C GLU A 875 -11.32 45.29 -76.43
N PRO A 876 -12.49 45.96 -76.55
CA PRO A 876 -13.18 46.50 -75.37
C PRO A 876 -14.65 46.11 -75.20
N LEU A 877 -15.13 46.11 -73.95
CA LEU A 877 -16.51 46.49 -73.59
C LEU A 877 -16.56 46.85 -72.08
N ALA A 878 -16.34 48.12 -71.71
CA ALA A 878 -17.35 49.19 -71.56
C ALA A 878 -18.09 49.16 -70.21
N GLY A 879 -17.74 50.06 -69.28
CA GLY A 879 -18.48 50.21 -68.01
C GLY A 879 -17.78 50.86 -66.81
N GLN A 880 -17.09 52.00 -66.96
CA GLN A 880 -16.73 52.88 -65.83
C GLN A 880 -17.13 54.33 -66.14
N PRO A 881 -17.58 55.09 -65.14
CA PRO A 881 -16.71 56.03 -64.38
C PRO A 881 -17.04 56.07 -62.86
N THR A 882 -16.33 56.67 -61.88
CA THR A 882 -15.01 57.34 -61.65
C THR A 882 -14.91 57.56 -60.11
N LEU A 883 -13.84 57.24 -59.36
CA LEU A 883 -12.62 58.04 -59.06
C LEU A 883 -12.87 59.47 -58.50
N PRO A 884 -11.93 60.09 -57.72
CA PRO A 884 -11.05 59.64 -56.61
C PRO A 884 -10.95 60.77 -55.50
N PRO A 885 -9.81 61.24 -54.88
CA PRO A 885 -8.51 60.66 -54.45
C PRO A 885 -7.96 61.09 -53.03
N LEU A 886 -6.98 60.32 -52.51
CA LEU A 886 -5.65 60.70 -51.93
C LEU A 886 -5.36 61.55 -50.64
N ARG A 887 -4.24 61.14 -50.00
CA ARG A 887 -3.16 61.87 -49.27
C ARG A 887 -3.35 62.31 -47.80
N ALA A 888 -2.30 62.51 -46.96
CA ALA A 888 -0.99 61.84 -46.71
C ALA A 888 -0.10 62.73 -45.76
N THR A 889 0.99 62.16 -45.23
CA THR A 889 2.22 62.78 -44.65
C THR A 889 2.24 63.32 -43.20
N ALA A 890 3.38 63.08 -42.52
CA ALA A 890 3.78 63.44 -41.15
C ALA A 890 4.86 64.58 -41.19
N PRO A 891 5.95 64.67 -40.38
CA PRO A 891 6.28 64.22 -39.00
C PRO A 891 6.95 65.34 -38.11
N GLY A 892 7.45 65.01 -36.91
CA GLY A 892 8.43 65.87 -36.16
C GLY A 892 8.65 65.53 -34.67
N ALA A 893 9.93 65.40 -34.23
CA ALA A 893 10.39 65.13 -32.85
C ALA A 893 11.07 66.39 -32.22
N PRO A 894 11.94 66.38 -31.15
CA PRO A 894 12.19 65.44 -30.01
C PRO A 894 12.37 66.15 -28.61
N LEU A 895 12.82 65.42 -27.55
CA LEU A 895 13.86 65.77 -26.51
C LEU A 895 13.56 65.63 -24.98
N GLU A 896 14.42 64.81 -24.32
CA GLU A 896 15.17 64.94 -23.03
C GLU A 896 14.60 65.02 -21.56
N ALA A 897 15.12 64.10 -20.72
CA ALA A 897 15.79 64.22 -19.39
C ALA A 897 15.05 64.57 -18.05
N GLY A 898 15.44 63.89 -16.93
CA GLY A 898 15.45 64.52 -15.57
C GLY A 898 15.03 63.78 -14.26
N THR A 899 15.69 62.68 -13.85
CA THR A 899 16.19 62.33 -12.48
C THR A 899 15.46 62.74 -11.13
N ILE A 900 14.87 61.76 -10.38
CA ILE A 900 14.89 61.51 -8.87
C ILE A 900 14.25 62.59 -7.90
N PRO A 901 13.78 62.37 -6.61
CA PRO A 901 13.81 61.22 -5.66
C PRO A 901 12.51 60.76 -4.88
N THR A 902 12.66 59.61 -4.21
CA THR A 902 12.16 59.07 -2.90
C THR A 902 11.30 59.91 -1.92
N LEU A 903 10.26 59.30 -1.27
CA LEU A 903 10.22 58.85 0.17
C LEU A 903 8.80 58.63 0.78
N ALA A 904 8.67 57.59 1.64
CA ALA A 904 7.79 57.44 2.84
C ALA A 904 6.32 56.93 2.75
N LEU A 905 5.95 56.20 3.83
CA LEU A 905 4.68 55.51 4.14
C LEU A 905 3.57 56.42 4.70
N PRO A 906 2.28 56.03 4.61
CA PRO A 906 1.17 56.66 5.33
C PRO A 906 0.87 56.02 6.71
N PRO A 907 0.28 56.77 7.66
CA PRO A 907 -0.06 56.30 9.02
C PRO A 907 -1.52 55.81 9.16
N ALA A 908 -1.84 55.25 10.33
CA ALA A 908 -3.16 54.73 10.70
C ALA A 908 -4.10 55.77 11.36
N GLY A 909 -5.41 55.46 11.31
CA GLY A 909 -6.45 56.02 12.19
C GLY A 909 -7.74 56.46 11.46
N PRO A 910 -8.88 56.58 12.16
CA PRO A 910 -9.12 56.20 13.56
C PRO A 910 -9.63 54.76 13.75
#